data_AF-W7B6I7-F1
#
_entry.id   AF-W7B6I7-F1
#
_cell.length_a   1.000
_cell.length_b   1.000
_cell.length_c   1.000
_cell.angle_alpha   90.00
_cell.angle_beta   90.00
_cell.angle_gamma   90.00
#
_symmetry.space_group_name_H-M   'P 1'
#
loop_
_entity.id
_entity.type
_entity.pdbx_description
1 polymer ?
#
loop_
_entity_poly.entity_id
_entity_poly.type
_entity_poly.pdbx_seq_one_letter_code
_entity_poly.pdbx_strand_id
1 'polypeptide(L)'
;MQKKKQLSATVDSKDRLKKNATQTYKAERVTSLNGKVHSGNFALKIGNEAPDKADPKYPLWQFNGSKGSVNQVVKNVKPNTQYKISMYYFNESGADIRLGVLDTEGSKNWKSGQLNSVYHNYKTKSNAWEQDTFTITTGPRTTELYLFALTNWSPDFNFASVFYVDDFSVEEVAKEPSTVTQTIDYKPATANEFPITMPLIKNFTKNDDPAFQLNKKHTDFYASKNTFTQAKTLAQKLKQEGIIKSYSVKITNSKHKKRSGIYITEAPISYALKTDTPVSRKEAYEINISKEKVELHSSNLTGIQNGTMTLLQALRQRDWLPAGTVEDYTDQEIRGLQVDSGRRYYSMDWLKKTVDQMAELKMNKLQLRLKDNEGIRYESKVAPQFVDTYGGYWTKAEIQDLVRYARARNIEVIPEVDLPGHSEQDGIYFDADWLLNPGEDSRALDFSNPEVREYMANLYKEAFDLFDSNIVHIGGDEYFQTKNFEDPEGKLAKWAQKESGNQNADQYDALRLFLNEMAKPFLDEGKTVFVWNDNLIGDSNAVIPLDKRITVDVWAGTIYGSTTAKEKISQGYKVVGSASDLYHDLWPENDKLDRPLPEKLYNEWFSSTYSRGFNPAENLTDQELLQSKGQFFPIWDDANGFAPEYILTKTLYPRINLFANSMWGSTEWRDTRNKPSFGELERVITSFANKDAASIEYTNDDVRFIKNTINEALNSNPQQGTTKARAELKTYLAKIEQNRAANNDKIFTAIRLFENLGKDSGQKQATVTVRYQDTRGNKLLDDVQLKGNIGDRYQTERKKN
;
A
#
# COMPACT_ATOMS: atom_id res chain seq x y z
N MET A 1 -28.81 15.51 -40.18
CA MET A 1 -27.71 15.85 -39.25
C MET A 1 -27.95 15.16 -37.90
N GLN A 2 -26.95 15.16 -37.01
CA GLN A 2 -26.91 14.44 -35.71
C GLN A 2 -26.84 12.90 -35.82
N LYS A 3 -26.12 12.18 -34.94
CA LYS A 3 -24.79 12.47 -34.37
C LYS A 3 -24.19 11.13 -33.90
N LYS A 4 -22.96 10.77 -34.31
CA LYS A 4 -22.27 9.57 -33.80
C LYS A 4 -21.97 9.74 -32.31
N LYS A 5 -22.08 8.66 -31.52
CA LYS A 5 -21.50 8.58 -30.17
C LYS A 5 -20.26 7.69 -30.25
N GLN A 6 -19.07 8.31 -30.26
CA GLN A 6 -17.82 7.58 -30.02
C GLN A 6 -17.76 7.19 -28.54
N LEU A 7 -17.36 5.95 -28.25
CA LEU A 7 -16.75 5.61 -26.96
C LEU A 7 -15.27 5.98 -27.07
N SER A 8 -14.97 7.26 -26.88
CA SER A 8 -13.60 7.72 -26.67
C SER A 8 -13.12 7.34 -25.27
N ALA A 9 -11.81 7.44 -25.03
CA ALA A 9 -11.32 7.67 -23.68
C ALA A 9 -12.14 8.81 -23.05
N THR A 10 -12.63 8.58 -21.84
CA THR A 10 -13.63 9.45 -21.22
C THR A 10 -13.32 9.61 -19.74
N VAL A 11 -13.02 10.84 -19.35
CA VAL A 11 -13.16 11.24 -17.94
C VAL A 11 -14.63 11.11 -17.58
N ASP A 12 -14.87 10.43 -16.46
CA ASP A 12 -16.19 10.07 -15.93
C ASP A 12 -17.08 11.31 -15.83
N SER A 13 -18.37 11.22 -16.16
CA SER A 13 -19.27 12.38 -16.04
C SER A 13 -19.52 12.79 -14.59
N LYS A 14 -19.21 11.93 -13.61
CA LYS A 14 -19.21 12.25 -12.17
C LYS A 14 -17.88 12.84 -11.69
N ASP A 15 -16.76 12.41 -12.28
CA ASP A 15 -15.40 12.80 -11.91
C ASP A 15 -14.77 13.77 -12.92
N ARG A 16 -15.59 14.38 -13.78
CA ARG A 16 -15.21 15.60 -14.49
C ARG A 16 -14.87 16.63 -13.42
N LEU A 17 -13.68 17.21 -13.53
CA LEU A 17 -13.37 18.50 -12.93
C LEU A 17 -14.58 19.42 -13.12
N LYS A 18 -15.27 19.75 -12.03
CA LYS A 18 -16.35 20.74 -12.09
C LYS A 18 -15.65 22.02 -12.52
N LYS A 19 -16.03 22.64 -13.64
CA LYS A 19 -15.33 23.81 -14.20
C LYS A 19 -15.32 25.07 -13.32
N ASN A 20 -15.93 24.97 -12.12
CA ASN A 20 -15.98 25.99 -11.07
C ASN A 20 -15.50 25.44 -9.70
N ALA A 21 -14.91 24.24 -9.63
CA ALA A 21 -14.37 23.68 -8.39
C ALA A 21 -12.96 24.22 -8.12
N THR A 22 -12.89 25.32 -7.39
CA THR A 22 -11.65 25.80 -6.81
C THR A 22 -11.27 24.91 -5.63
N GLN A 23 -10.06 24.34 -5.61
CA GLN A 23 -9.46 23.88 -4.35
C GLN A 23 -8.82 25.13 -3.74
N THR A 24 -9.19 25.47 -2.50
CA THR A 24 -8.94 26.78 -1.88
C THR A 24 -8.15 26.70 -0.58
N TYR A 25 -7.54 27.83 -0.24
CA TYR A 25 -6.30 27.95 0.54
C TYR A 25 -6.34 29.36 1.32
N LYS A 26 -5.50 29.81 2.30
CA LYS A 26 -5.18 31.23 2.80
C LYS A 26 -3.78 31.54 3.49
N ALA A 27 -2.82 32.25 2.87
CA ALA A 27 -1.41 32.44 3.36
C ALA A 27 -1.07 33.70 4.15
N GLU A 28 -0.14 33.51 5.11
CA GLU A 28 0.79 34.48 5.69
C GLU A 28 2.08 33.75 6.15
N ARG A 29 3.29 34.21 5.82
CA ARG A 29 4.54 33.86 6.56
C ARG A 29 4.91 35.04 7.44
N VAL A 30 5.22 34.83 8.71
CA VAL A 30 5.77 35.86 9.61
C VAL A 30 7.22 35.51 9.90
N THR A 31 8.16 36.42 9.67
CA THR A 31 9.57 36.20 10.03
C THR A 31 9.80 36.61 11.49
N SER A 32 10.05 35.62 12.36
CA SER A 32 10.21 35.77 13.81
C SER A 32 11.15 36.92 14.21
N LEU A 33 12.34 36.98 13.61
CA LEU A 33 13.39 37.97 13.88
C LEU A 33 13.00 39.46 13.67
N ASN A 34 11.87 39.78 13.04
CA ASN A 34 11.46 41.18 12.81
C ASN A 34 9.94 41.42 12.72
N GLY A 35 9.11 40.40 12.97
CA GLY A 35 7.64 40.49 12.89
C GLY A 35 7.07 40.82 11.51
N LYS A 36 7.89 40.79 10.45
CA LYS A 36 7.47 41.18 9.10
C LYS A 36 6.56 40.10 8.50
N VAL A 37 5.34 40.48 8.14
CA VAL A 37 4.41 39.61 7.43
C VAL A 37 4.77 39.57 5.94
N HIS A 38 5.34 38.45 5.51
CA HIS A 38 5.49 38.08 4.12
C HIS A 38 4.15 37.50 3.62
N SER A 39 3.20 38.38 3.30
CA SER A 39 1.92 38.03 2.69
C SER A 39 2.11 37.56 1.25
N GLY A 40 1.46 36.45 0.87
CA GLY A 40 1.58 35.85 -0.46
C GLY A 40 0.26 35.30 -0.96
N ASN A 41 0.12 35.16 -2.28
CA ASN A 41 -1.07 34.60 -2.92
C ASN A 41 -0.76 33.18 -3.43
N PHE A 42 -1.40 32.13 -2.89
CA PHE A 42 -1.35 30.76 -3.41
C PHE A 42 -2.77 30.24 -3.72
N ALA A 43 -3.01 29.68 -4.90
CA ALA A 43 -4.31 29.06 -5.19
C ALA A 43 -4.22 28.02 -6.31
N LEU A 44 -5.02 26.96 -6.21
CA LEU A 44 -5.16 25.91 -7.21
C LEU A 44 -6.60 25.86 -7.74
N LYS A 45 -6.94 26.81 -8.63
CA LYS A 45 -8.26 26.83 -9.27
C LYS A 45 -8.26 25.95 -10.52
N ILE A 46 -9.29 25.12 -10.61
CA ILE A 46 -9.58 24.26 -11.76
C ILE A 46 -10.77 24.85 -12.51
N GLY A 47 -10.57 25.27 -13.77
CA GLY A 47 -11.64 25.86 -14.59
C GLY A 47 -11.15 26.89 -15.63
N ASN A 48 -12.06 27.25 -16.56
CA ASN A 48 -11.78 28.00 -17.79
C ASN A 48 -11.43 29.48 -17.63
N GLU A 49 -11.70 30.07 -16.46
CA GLU A 49 -11.59 31.51 -16.24
C GLU A 49 -10.57 31.79 -15.14
N ALA A 50 -9.60 32.68 -15.41
CA ALA A 50 -8.79 33.27 -14.36
C ALA A 50 -9.71 33.98 -13.34
N PRO A 51 -9.50 33.80 -12.03
CA PRO A 51 -10.38 34.35 -11.00
C PRO A 51 -10.31 35.88 -10.95
N ASP A 52 -11.45 36.52 -10.68
CA ASP A 52 -11.47 37.93 -10.30
C ASP A 52 -10.81 38.09 -8.94
N LYS A 53 -9.78 38.94 -8.88
CA LYS A 53 -9.00 39.21 -7.67
C LYS A 53 -9.76 40.06 -6.65
N ALA A 54 -10.95 40.54 -7.00
CA ALA A 54 -11.86 41.24 -6.11
C ALA A 54 -12.92 40.33 -5.44
N ASP A 55 -13.03 39.03 -5.77
CA ASP A 55 -14.00 38.14 -5.10
C ASP A 55 -13.51 37.76 -3.68
N PRO A 56 -14.20 38.15 -2.60
CA PRO A 56 -13.81 37.82 -1.23
C PRO A 56 -13.91 36.32 -0.90
N LYS A 57 -14.40 35.48 -1.82
CA LYS A 57 -14.35 34.01 -1.72
C LYS A 57 -13.03 33.42 -2.21
N TYR A 58 -12.10 34.23 -2.71
CA TYR A 58 -10.82 33.79 -3.26
C TYR A 58 -9.68 33.85 -2.23
N PRO A 59 -9.13 32.71 -1.76
CA PRO A 59 -8.14 32.73 -0.69
C PRO A 59 -6.82 32.00 -1.11
N LEU A 60 -5.79 31.98 -0.24
CA LEU A 60 -4.33 32.08 -0.56
C LEU A 60 -3.22 31.08 0.05
N TRP A 61 -3.41 29.83 0.54
CA TRP A 61 -2.70 29.07 1.69
C TRP A 61 -1.22 29.27 1.93
N GLN A 62 -0.94 29.27 3.24
CA GLN A 62 0.38 29.12 3.81
C GLN A 62 1.16 27.98 3.17
N PHE A 63 2.47 28.21 3.18
CA PHE A 63 3.48 27.37 2.60
C PHE A 63 3.28 25.87 2.89
N ASN A 64 3.40 25.06 1.84
CA ASN A 64 4.28 23.91 1.96
C ASN A 64 4.92 23.53 0.63
N GLY A 65 6.10 22.90 0.69
CA GLY A 65 6.68 22.21 -0.46
C GLY A 65 5.70 21.18 -1.01
N SER A 66 5.57 21.13 -2.34
CA SER A 66 4.80 20.11 -3.08
C SER A 66 3.29 19.96 -2.77
N LYS A 67 2.69 20.74 -1.85
CA LYS A 67 1.26 20.64 -1.49
C LYS A 67 0.31 21.25 -2.53
N GLY A 68 0.07 20.49 -3.60
CA GLY A 68 -1.04 20.70 -4.52
C GLY A 68 -0.96 19.73 -5.69
N SER A 69 -1.97 18.87 -5.89
CA SER A 69 -1.93 17.84 -6.93
C SER A 69 -3.27 17.64 -7.63
N VAL A 70 -3.43 18.22 -8.84
CA VAL A 70 -4.65 18.03 -9.66
C VAL A 70 -4.64 16.64 -10.28
N ASN A 71 -5.05 15.64 -9.51
CA ASN A 71 -5.13 14.24 -9.94
C ASN A 71 -6.44 13.95 -10.67
N GLN A 72 -6.39 13.84 -12.01
CA GLN A 72 -7.54 13.41 -12.82
C GLN A 72 -7.37 11.96 -13.29
N VAL A 73 -8.32 11.10 -12.92
CA VAL A 73 -8.42 9.74 -13.46
C VAL A 73 -9.00 9.77 -14.87
N VAL A 74 -8.31 9.15 -15.82
CA VAL A 74 -8.84 8.78 -17.14
C VAL A 74 -9.10 7.27 -17.12
N LYS A 75 -10.39 6.91 -17.05
CA LYS A 75 -10.85 5.52 -16.96
C LYS A 75 -11.04 4.91 -18.35
N ASN A 76 -11.07 3.58 -18.42
CA ASN A 76 -11.31 2.78 -19.63
C ASN A 76 -10.23 2.93 -20.72
N VAL A 77 -8.99 3.22 -20.33
CA VAL A 77 -7.87 3.05 -21.27
C VAL A 77 -7.66 1.57 -21.59
N LYS A 78 -7.14 1.28 -22.78
CA LYS A 78 -6.82 -0.08 -23.21
C LYS A 78 -5.42 -0.47 -22.73
N PRO A 79 -5.19 -1.69 -22.24
CA PRO A 79 -3.85 -2.16 -21.91
C PRO A 79 -2.96 -2.32 -23.16
N ASN A 80 -1.63 -2.12 -23.00
CA ASN A 80 -0.64 -2.11 -24.09
C ASN A 80 -1.01 -1.17 -25.25
N THR A 81 -1.43 0.05 -24.94
CA THR A 81 -1.89 1.04 -25.92
C THR A 81 -1.23 2.38 -25.65
N GLN A 82 -0.71 3.01 -26.70
CA GLN A 82 -0.09 4.33 -26.64
C GLN A 82 -1.20 5.40 -26.69
N TYR A 83 -1.21 6.25 -25.66
CA TYR A 83 -2.07 7.41 -25.55
C TYR A 83 -1.24 8.69 -25.63
N LYS A 84 -1.72 9.63 -26.44
CA LYS A 84 -1.27 11.02 -26.45
C LYS A 84 -2.25 11.82 -25.61
N ILE A 85 -1.74 12.61 -24.68
CA ILE A 85 -2.54 13.36 -23.71
C ILE A 85 -2.10 14.81 -23.79
N SER A 86 -3.05 15.73 -23.98
CA SER A 86 -2.76 17.17 -23.84
C SER A 86 -3.45 17.73 -22.61
N MET A 87 -2.84 18.75 -22.00
CA MET A 87 -3.38 19.50 -20.86
C MET A 87 -3.13 21.00 -21.11
N TYR A 88 -4.10 21.86 -20.78
CA TYR A 88 -3.88 23.30 -20.75
C TYR A 88 -3.49 23.76 -19.35
N TYR A 89 -2.57 24.72 -19.26
CA TYR A 89 -2.14 25.31 -18.00
C TYR A 89 -1.95 26.82 -18.12
N PHE A 90 -1.93 27.51 -16.97
CA PHE A 90 -1.56 28.91 -16.86
C PHE A 90 -0.74 29.09 -15.58
N ASN A 91 0.53 29.49 -15.70
CA ASN A 91 1.42 29.69 -14.56
C ASN A 91 1.46 31.18 -14.19
N GLU A 92 0.59 31.62 -13.28
CA GLU A 92 0.43 33.05 -12.99
C GLU A 92 1.60 33.63 -12.19
N SER A 93 2.21 32.87 -11.27
CA SER A 93 3.33 33.38 -10.47
C SER A 93 4.69 33.18 -11.12
N GLY A 94 4.81 32.26 -12.08
CA GLY A 94 6.11 31.68 -12.47
C GLY A 94 6.61 30.64 -11.47
N ALA A 95 5.68 29.94 -10.79
CA ALA A 95 5.99 28.81 -9.92
C ALA A 95 6.76 27.72 -10.67
N ASP A 96 7.57 26.95 -9.95
CA ASP A 96 8.21 25.73 -10.47
C ASP A 96 7.18 24.60 -10.46
N ILE A 97 6.47 24.40 -11.58
CA ILE A 97 5.38 23.44 -11.70
C ILE A 97 5.77 22.25 -12.57
N ARG A 98 5.15 21.11 -12.31
CA ARG A 98 5.25 19.87 -13.09
C ARG A 98 3.88 19.42 -13.53
N LEU A 99 3.74 19.11 -14.81
CA LEU A 99 2.54 18.57 -15.43
C LEU A 99 2.88 17.21 -16.01
N GLY A 100 1.98 16.22 -15.91
CA GLY A 100 2.27 14.90 -16.45
C GLY A 100 1.16 13.88 -16.35
N VAL A 101 1.50 12.64 -16.71
CA VAL A 101 0.65 11.46 -16.61
C VAL A 101 1.43 10.29 -16.00
N LEU A 102 0.72 9.51 -15.18
CA LEU A 102 1.22 8.34 -14.47
C LEU A 102 0.37 7.10 -14.82
N ASP A 103 1.03 5.99 -15.14
CA ASP A 103 0.49 4.64 -15.11
C ASP A 103 1.09 3.87 -13.92
N THR A 104 0.22 3.41 -13.03
CA THR A 104 0.55 2.58 -11.85
C THR A 104 1.10 1.19 -12.17
N GLU A 105 0.99 0.70 -13.41
CA GLU A 105 1.41 -0.67 -13.79
C GLU A 105 2.75 -0.75 -14.53
N GLY A 106 3.30 0.38 -14.97
CA GLY A 106 4.60 0.40 -15.66
C GLY A 106 4.59 -0.07 -17.11
N SER A 107 5.77 -0.05 -17.75
CA SER A 107 5.93 -0.47 -19.14
C SER A 107 6.33 -1.95 -19.26
N LYS A 108 5.47 -2.75 -19.92
CA LYS A 108 5.64 -4.14 -20.43
C LYS A 108 6.12 -5.26 -19.48
N ASN A 109 6.81 -4.97 -18.37
CA ASN A 109 7.47 -5.91 -17.46
C ASN A 109 7.17 -5.60 -15.98
N TRP A 110 5.90 -5.51 -15.59
CA TRP A 110 5.42 -5.16 -14.23
C TRP A 110 6.13 -5.85 -13.04
N LYS A 111 6.78 -7.01 -13.25
CA LYS A 111 7.72 -7.65 -12.31
C LYS A 111 8.67 -6.68 -11.60
N SER A 112 9.12 -5.62 -12.28
CA SER A 112 10.02 -4.61 -11.73
C SER A 112 9.35 -3.54 -10.86
N GLY A 113 8.05 -3.64 -10.53
CA GLY A 113 7.31 -2.71 -9.66
C GLY A 113 7.34 -1.24 -10.11
N GLN A 114 7.82 -0.98 -11.33
CA GLN A 114 8.23 0.32 -11.81
C GLN A 114 7.03 1.08 -12.34
N LEU A 115 6.86 2.33 -11.91
CA LEU A 115 5.88 3.25 -12.50
C LEU A 115 6.24 3.57 -13.95
N ASN A 116 5.25 3.99 -14.74
CA ASN A 116 5.52 4.64 -16.02
C ASN A 116 4.94 6.05 -15.96
N SER A 117 5.80 7.05 -15.85
CA SER A 117 5.44 8.46 -15.77
C SER A 117 6.04 9.24 -16.93
N VAL A 118 5.32 10.26 -17.40
CA VAL A 118 5.79 11.21 -18.41
C VAL A 118 5.35 12.59 -17.97
N TYR A 119 6.31 13.49 -17.75
CA TYR A 119 6.05 14.85 -17.27
C TYR A 119 7.03 15.88 -17.85
N HIS A 120 6.63 17.15 -17.78
CA HIS A 120 7.47 18.30 -18.08
C HIS A 120 7.42 19.31 -16.93
N ASN A 121 8.46 20.13 -16.79
CA ASN A 121 8.59 21.16 -15.75
C ASN A 121 8.59 22.57 -16.37
N TYR A 122 7.93 23.52 -15.69
CA TYR A 122 7.80 24.92 -16.13
C TYR A 122 8.12 25.85 -14.96
N LYS A 123 9.02 26.82 -15.18
CA LYS A 123 9.50 27.77 -14.15
C LYS A 123 9.32 29.24 -14.56
N THR A 124 8.37 29.49 -15.46
CA THR A 124 8.18 30.77 -16.15
C THR A 124 6.74 31.22 -16.05
N LYS A 125 6.54 32.53 -15.81
CA LYS A 125 5.20 33.13 -15.76
C LYS A 125 4.56 33.12 -17.16
N SER A 126 3.39 32.50 -17.24
CA SER A 126 2.54 32.51 -18.43
C SER A 126 1.91 33.88 -18.66
N ASN A 127 1.75 34.26 -19.92
CA ASN A 127 1.04 35.48 -20.33
C ASN A 127 -0.34 35.20 -20.97
N ALA A 128 -0.62 33.93 -21.29
CA ALA A 128 -1.91 33.39 -21.74
C ALA A 128 -1.96 31.91 -21.35
N TRP A 129 -3.10 31.24 -21.53
CA TRP A 129 -3.17 29.77 -21.38
C TRP A 129 -2.24 29.09 -22.40
N GLU A 130 -1.43 28.16 -21.91
CA GLU A 130 -0.46 27.36 -22.66
C GLU A 130 -0.91 25.90 -22.72
N GLN A 131 -0.40 25.13 -23.68
CA GLN A 131 -0.77 23.72 -23.88
C GLN A 131 0.48 22.85 -23.90
N ASP A 132 0.45 21.76 -23.14
CA ASP A 132 1.47 20.71 -23.18
C ASP A 132 0.91 19.40 -23.76
N THR A 133 1.78 18.45 -24.12
CA THR A 133 1.40 17.13 -24.63
C THR A 133 2.38 16.03 -24.26
N PHE A 134 1.88 15.02 -23.57
CA PHE A 134 2.56 13.79 -23.15
C PHE A 134 2.22 12.63 -24.08
N THR A 135 3.10 11.63 -24.17
CA THR A 135 2.80 10.36 -24.85
C THR A 135 3.22 9.20 -23.96
N ILE A 136 2.25 8.38 -23.52
CA ILE A 136 2.46 7.27 -22.59
C ILE A 136 1.90 5.96 -23.16
N THR A 137 2.62 4.86 -22.98
CA THR A 137 2.14 3.51 -23.31
C THR A 137 1.68 2.81 -22.04
N THR A 138 0.42 2.36 -22.01
CA THR A 138 -0.17 1.65 -20.87
C THR A 138 0.42 0.26 -20.65
N GLY A 139 0.45 -0.17 -19.39
CA GLY A 139 0.79 -1.53 -18.97
C GLY A 139 -0.17 -2.62 -19.48
N PRO A 140 0.15 -3.91 -19.24
CA PRO A 140 -0.58 -5.04 -19.81
C PRO A 140 -1.95 -5.36 -19.20
N ARG A 141 -2.28 -4.83 -18.02
CA ARG A 141 -3.60 -4.88 -17.35
C ARG A 141 -4.18 -3.47 -17.09
N THR A 142 -3.45 -2.39 -17.33
CA THR A 142 -3.87 -0.99 -17.11
C THR A 142 -5.21 -0.64 -17.75
N THR A 143 -6.15 -0.22 -16.91
CA THR A 143 -7.49 0.30 -17.26
C THR A 143 -7.69 1.78 -16.91
N GLU A 144 -6.73 2.40 -16.22
CA GLU A 144 -6.77 3.79 -15.76
C GLU A 144 -5.41 4.48 -15.94
N LEU A 145 -5.42 5.76 -16.33
CA LEU A 145 -4.26 6.66 -16.26
C LEU A 145 -4.56 7.81 -15.29
N TYR A 146 -3.53 8.34 -14.65
CA TYR A 146 -3.63 9.41 -13.67
C TYR A 146 -2.87 10.64 -14.16
N LEU A 147 -3.59 11.65 -14.63
CA LEU A 147 -3.03 12.94 -15.02
C LEU A 147 -2.78 13.74 -13.74
N PHE A 148 -1.64 14.42 -13.64
CA PHE A 148 -1.26 15.19 -12.47
C PHE A 148 -0.66 16.54 -12.81
N ALA A 149 -0.80 17.48 -11.88
CA ALA A 149 -0.20 18.80 -11.93
C ALA A 149 0.14 19.28 -10.51
N LEU A 150 1.40 19.63 -10.27
CA LEU A 150 1.96 19.91 -8.94
C LEU A 150 3.05 21.00 -8.95
N THR A 151 3.39 21.55 -7.78
CA THR A 151 4.63 22.32 -7.59
C THR A 151 5.80 21.40 -7.25
N ASN A 152 6.95 21.66 -7.82
CA ASN A 152 8.20 21.00 -7.47
C ASN A 152 8.67 21.46 -6.08
N TRP A 153 9.50 20.65 -5.41
CA TRP A 153 10.15 21.08 -4.18
C TRP A 153 11.12 22.23 -4.47
N SER A 154 11.05 23.30 -3.68
CA SER A 154 11.90 24.47 -3.82
C SER A 154 12.40 24.90 -2.44
N PRO A 155 13.73 25.11 -2.26
CA PRO A 155 14.28 25.66 -1.03
C PRO A 155 13.98 27.16 -0.87
N ASP A 156 13.60 27.85 -1.96
CA ASP A 156 13.23 29.26 -1.92
C ASP A 156 11.80 29.43 -1.38
N PHE A 157 11.64 29.30 -0.06
CA PHE A 157 10.38 29.48 0.71
C PHE A 157 9.81 30.91 0.69
N ASN A 158 10.18 31.70 -0.32
CA ASN A 158 9.82 33.10 -0.51
C ASN A 158 8.73 33.29 -1.58
N PHE A 159 8.39 32.26 -2.36
CA PHE A 159 7.55 32.41 -3.56
C PHE A 159 6.15 31.82 -3.43
N ALA A 160 5.18 32.73 -3.29
CA ALA A 160 3.77 32.41 -3.39
C ALA A 160 3.41 31.92 -4.80
N SER A 161 2.93 30.69 -4.88
CA SER A 161 2.82 29.93 -6.13
C SER A 161 1.36 29.78 -6.57
N VAL A 162 1.06 30.25 -7.79
CA VAL A 162 -0.28 30.20 -8.39
C VAL A 162 -0.18 29.65 -9.80
N PHE A 163 -0.86 28.53 -10.03
CA PHE A 163 -1.04 27.96 -11.35
C PHE A 163 -2.43 27.33 -11.50
N TYR A 164 -2.86 27.18 -12.76
CA TYR A 164 -4.17 26.70 -13.15
C TYR A 164 -4.01 25.59 -14.19
N VAL A 165 -4.93 24.63 -14.20
CA VAL A 165 -4.99 23.53 -15.19
C VAL A 165 -6.45 23.28 -15.60
N ASP A 166 -6.70 23.08 -16.90
CA ASP A 166 -8.03 22.78 -17.46
C ASP A 166 -7.93 21.94 -18.76
N ASP A 167 -9.08 21.50 -19.27
CA ASP A 167 -9.33 20.90 -20.59
C ASP A 167 -8.27 19.89 -21.07
N PHE A 168 -8.18 18.75 -20.40
CA PHE A 168 -7.44 17.60 -20.88
C PHE A 168 -8.05 17.01 -22.16
N SER A 169 -7.20 16.46 -23.04
CA SER A 169 -7.61 15.61 -24.15
C SER A 169 -6.83 14.29 -24.13
N VAL A 170 -7.45 13.21 -24.62
CA VAL A 170 -6.86 11.86 -24.62
C VAL A 170 -7.12 11.19 -25.96
N GLU A 171 -6.04 10.99 -26.72
CA GLU A 171 -6.03 10.42 -28.07
C GLU A 171 -5.36 9.04 -28.07
N GLU A 172 -6.04 8.04 -28.63
CA GLU A 172 -5.49 6.70 -28.82
C GLU A 172 -4.65 6.68 -30.11
N VAL A 173 -3.32 6.53 -29.97
CA VAL A 173 -2.37 6.68 -31.07
C VAL A 173 -2.09 5.34 -31.76
N ALA A 174 -1.69 4.34 -30.99
CA ALA A 174 -1.24 3.05 -31.49
C ALA A 174 -1.48 1.93 -30.47
N LYS A 175 -1.66 0.70 -30.95
CA LYS A 175 -1.68 -0.49 -30.08
C LYS A 175 -0.33 -1.20 -30.14
N GLU A 176 0.29 -1.34 -28.98
CA GLU A 176 1.57 -2.02 -28.83
C GLU A 176 1.40 -3.55 -28.72
N PRO A 177 2.20 -4.35 -29.43
CA PRO A 177 2.24 -5.79 -29.22
C PRO A 177 2.87 -6.11 -27.85
N SER A 178 2.28 -7.09 -27.17
CA SER A 178 2.70 -7.56 -25.84
C SER A 178 2.45 -9.05 -25.70
N THR A 179 3.34 -9.72 -24.97
CA THR A 179 3.28 -11.15 -24.64
C THR A 179 2.64 -11.42 -23.27
N VAL A 180 2.41 -10.37 -22.47
CA VAL A 180 1.80 -10.48 -21.14
C VAL A 180 0.27 -10.52 -21.26
N THR A 181 -0.36 -11.45 -20.57
CA THR A 181 -1.82 -11.67 -20.61
C THR A 181 -2.57 -10.61 -19.81
N GLN A 182 -3.61 -10.02 -20.40
CA GLN A 182 -4.47 -9.01 -19.78
C GLN A 182 -5.29 -9.52 -18.58
N THR A 183 -5.39 -10.84 -18.42
CA THR A 183 -6.08 -11.48 -17.28
C THR A 183 -5.19 -12.57 -16.69
N ILE A 184 -5.18 -12.66 -15.36
CA ILE A 184 -4.51 -13.71 -14.61
C ILE A 184 -5.56 -14.77 -14.26
N ASP A 185 -5.74 -15.74 -15.16
CA ASP A 185 -6.66 -16.87 -14.98
C ASP A 185 -6.05 -17.89 -13.98
N TYR A 186 -6.39 -17.74 -12.70
CA TYR A 186 -5.99 -18.71 -11.67
C TYR A 186 -6.89 -19.94 -11.69
N LYS A 187 -6.29 -21.06 -12.09
CA LYS A 187 -6.81 -22.40 -11.86
C LYS A 187 -5.90 -23.07 -10.84
N PRO A 188 -6.42 -23.55 -9.70
CA PRO A 188 -5.63 -24.34 -8.74
C PRO A 188 -4.90 -25.49 -9.43
N ALA A 189 -3.67 -25.80 -9.00
CA ALA A 189 -2.86 -26.82 -9.66
C ALA A 189 -3.53 -28.20 -9.56
N THR A 190 -4.16 -28.49 -8.41
CA THR A 190 -5.08 -29.62 -8.27
C THR A 190 -6.34 -29.25 -7.47
N ALA A 191 -7.31 -30.18 -7.46
CA ALA A 191 -8.47 -30.09 -6.56
C ALA A 191 -8.15 -30.44 -5.08
N ASN A 192 -6.89 -30.70 -4.75
CA ASN A 192 -6.47 -31.28 -3.47
C ASN A 192 -5.75 -30.30 -2.53
N GLU A 193 -5.25 -29.17 -3.04
CA GLU A 193 -4.59 -28.13 -2.22
C GLU A 193 -5.61 -27.20 -1.53
N PHE A 194 -5.32 -26.79 -0.28
CA PHE A 194 -6.02 -25.68 0.38
C PHE A 194 -5.78 -24.35 -0.39
N PRO A 195 -6.71 -23.37 -0.38
CA PRO A 195 -6.53 -22.14 -1.15
C PRO A 195 -5.31 -21.34 -0.68
N ILE A 196 -4.60 -20.72 -1.61
CA ILE A 196 -3.46 -19.86 -1.30
C ILE A 196 -3.98 -18.65 -0.51
N THR A 197 -3.34 -18.34 0.62
CA THR A 197 -3.73 -17.26 1.53
C THR A 197 -2.55 -16.32 1.77
N MET A 198 -2.83 -15.13 2.31
CA MET A 198 -1.85 -14.09 2.59
C MET A 198 -2.10 -13.50 3.99
N PRO A 199 -1.20 -13.71 4.97
CA PRO A 199 -0.04 -14.60 4.96
C PRO A 199 -0.39 -16.06 4.63
N LEU A 200 0.54 -16.75 3.98
CA LEU A 200 0.47 -18.19 3.75
C LEU A 200 0.43 -18.94 5.09
N ILE A 201 -0.48 -19.90 5.19
CA ILE A 201 -0.56 -20.84 6.32
C ILE A 201 0.72 -21.68 6.48
N LYS A 202 1.10 -22.05 7.71
CA LYS A 202 2.29 -22.90 7.95
C LYS A 202 2.17 -24.30 7.35
N ASN A 203 1.02 -24.97 7.49
CA ASN A 203 0.82 -26.33 6.99
C ASN A 203 -0.64 -26.62 6.62
N PHE A 204 -0.84 -27.53 5.65
CA PHE A 204 -2.12 -28.17 5.38
C PHE A 204 -1.92 -29.67 5.15
N THR A 205 -2.43 -30.48 6.09
CA THR A 205 -2.44 -31.94 6.00
C THR A 205 -3.77 -32.39 5.40
N LYS A 206 -3.79 -32.71 4.10
CA LYS A 206 -4.97 -33.29 3.41
C LYS A 206 -5.35 -34.64 4.04
N ASN A 207 -6.65 -34.92 4.11
CA ASN A 207 -7.18 -36.29 4.29
C ASN A 207 -7.95 -36.75 3.03
N ASP A 208 -8.40 -38.01 2.98
CA ASP A 208 -9.10 -38.57 1.82
C ASP A 208 -10.63 -38.49 1.88
N ASP A 209 -11.19 -37.70 2.82
CA ASP A 209 -12.62 -37.42 2.85
C ASP A 209 -13.04 -36.50 1.69
N PRO A 210 -14.32 -36.55 1.26
CA PRO A 210 -14.86 -35.60 0.30
C PRO A 210 -14.81 -34.16 0.84
N ALA A 211 -14.52 -33.21 -0.06
CA ALA A 211 -14.46 -31.78 0.25
C ALA A 211 -15.73 -31.24 0.95
N PHE A 212 -15.54 -30.28 1.84
CA PHE A 212 -16.61 -29.45 2.39
C PHE A 212 -17.20 -28.56 1.28
N GLN A 213 -18.53 -28.49 1.18
CA GLN A 213 -19.23 -27.58 0.25
C GLN A 213 -20.02 -26.51 1.02
N LEU A 214 -19.69 -25.24 0.80
CA LEU A 214 -20.36 -24.10 1.40
C LEU A 214 -21.79 -23.95 0.86
N ASN A 215 -22.78 -23.88 1.76
CA ASN A 215 -24.16 -23.61 1.39
C ASN A 215 -24.39 -22.10 1.14
N LYS A 216 -24.15 -21.68 -0.11
CA LYS A 216 -24.31 -20.29 -0.57
C LYS A 216 -25.74 -19.74 -0.42
N LYS A 217 -26.77 -20.58 -0.21
CA LYS A 217 -28.14 -20.11 0.07
C LYS A 217 -28.28 -19.73 1.55
N HIS A 218 -27.83 -20.60 2.45
CA HIS A 218 -27.84 -20.38 3.90
C HIS A 218 -26.71 -21.14 4.58
N THR A 219 -25.75 -20.44 5.20
CA THR A 219 -24.68 -21.09 5.98
C THR A 219 -24.93 -20.92 7.48
N ASP A 220 -24.94 -22.04 8.19
CA ASP A 220 -24.96 -22.06 9.66
C ASP A 220 -23.55 -21.85 10.22
N PHE A 221 -23.43 -20.91 11.15
CA PHE A 221 -22.24 -20.68 11.98
C PHE A 221 -22.53 -21.11 13.42
N TYR A 222 -21.57 -21.79 14.04
CA TYR A 222 -21.66 -22.33 15.39
C TYR A 222 -20.51 -21.78 16.24
N ALA A 223 -20.80 -21.18 17.39
CA ALA A 223 -19.81 -20.46 18.20
C ALA A 223 -19.88 -20.77 19.70
N SER A 224 -18.82 -20.48 20.44
CA SER A 224 -18.89 -20.31 21.90
C SER A 224 -19.60 -18.99 22.23
N LYS A 225 -19.79 -18.67 23.52
CA LYS A 225 -20.25 -17.34 23.94
C LYS A 225 -19.24 -16.25 23.56
N ASN A 226 -17.94 -16.53 23.65
CA ASN A 226 -16.88 -15.56 23.46
C ASN A 226 -16.53 -15.37 21.98
N THR A 227 -16.52 -16.47 21.21
CA THR A 227 -16.22 -16.44 19.75
C THR A 227 -17.40 -16.02 18.87
N PHE A 228 -18.57 -15.76 19.46
CA PHE A 228 -19.78 -15.34 18.74
C PHE A 228 -19.56 -14.10 17.86
N THR A 229 -18.75 -13.16 18.32
CA THR A 229 -18.41 -11.94 17.57
C THR A 229 -17.62 -12.26 16.31
N GLN A 230 -16.55 -13.06 16.41
CA GLN A 230 -15.71 -13.46 15.27
C GLN A 230 -16.52 -14.28 14.26
N ALA A 231 -17.36 -15.20 14.72
CA ALA A 231 -18.27 -15.97 13.87
C ALA A 231 -19.29 -15.07 13.13
N LYS A 232 -19.85 -14.08 13.83
CA LYS A 232 -20.77 -13.09 13.24
C LYS A 232 -20.06 -12.19 12.23
N THR A 233 -18.85 -11.71 12.52
CA THR A 233 -18.04 -10.87 11.60
C THR A 233 -17.69 -11.63 10.32
N LEU A 234 -17.26 -12.91 10.42
CA LEU A 234 -17.01 -13.74 9.23
C LEU A 234 -18.28 -13.94 8.41
N ALA A 235 -19.41 -14.28 9.06
CA ALA A 235 -20.70 -14.43 8.39
C ALA A 235 -21.19 -13.13 7.73
N GLN A 236 -20.90 -11.97 8.33
CA GLN A 236 -21.18 -10.65 7.77
C GLN A 236 -20.31 -10.36 6.53
N LYS A 237 -18.97 -10.50 6.60
CA LYS A 237 -18.08 -10.29 5.44
C LYS A 237 -18.44 -11.23 4.27
N LEU A 238 -18.64 -12.53 4.53
CA LEU A 238 -19.06 -13.50 3.51
C LEU A 238 -20.43 -13.17 2.88
N LYS A 239 -21.34 -12.51 3.61
CA LYS A 239 -22.61 -12.03 3.05
C LYS A 239 -22.46 -10.73 2.26
N GLN A 240 -21.65 -9.79 2.75
CA GLN A 240 -21.37 -8.51 2.09
C GLN A 240 -20.70 -8.73 0.73
N GLU A 241 -19.79 -9.70 0.64
CA GLU A 241 -19.13 -10.09 -0.62
C GLU A 241 -19.98 -11.02 -1.52
N GLY A 242 -21.24 -11.29 -1.17
CA GLY A 242 -22.15 -12.12 -1.98
C GLY A 242 -21.82 -13.62 -2.01
N ILE A 243 -20.82 -14.08 -1.25
CA ILE A 243 -20.39 -15.49 -1.19
C ILE A 243 -21.51 -16.37 -0.60
N ILE A 244 -22.25 -15.83 0.39
CA ILE A 244 -23.47 -16.44 0.96
C ILE A 244 -24.64 -15.45 0.94
N LYS A 245 -25.85 -15.91 0.62
CA LYS A 245 -27.06 -15.06 0.60
C LYS A 245 -27.62 -14.80 2.01
N SER A 246 -27.51 -15.76 2.91
CA SER A 246 -27.99 -15.66 4.29
C SER A 246 -27.17 -16.55 5.22
N TYR A 247 -27.29 -16.31 6.53
CA TYR A 247 -26.62 -17.07 7.57
C TYR A 247 -27.45 -17.13 8.85
N SER A 248 -27.07 -18.00 9.77
CA SER A 248 -27.42 -17.88 11.19
C SER A 248 -26.17 -18.09 12.05
N VAL A 249 -26.11 -17.47 13.24
CA VAL A 249 -25.01 -17.67 14.20
C VAL A 249 -25.62 -18.23 15.49
N LYS A 250 -25.19 -19.44 15.88
CA LYS A 250 -25.79 -20.25 16.94
C LYS A 250 -24.75 -20.52 18.02
N ILE A 251 -25.05 -20.18 19.28
CA ILE A 251 -24.19 -20.57 20.41
C ILE A 251 -24.31 -22.09 20.63
N THR A 252 -23.18 -22.77 20.83
CA THR A 252 -23.10 -24.23 21.04
C THR A 252 -22.10 -24.58 22.14
N ASN A 253 -22.44 -25.59 22.95
CA ASN A 253 -21.62 -26.07 24.06
C ASN A 253 -20.81 -27.32 23.63
N SER A 254 -20.22 -27.26 22.42
CA SER A 254 -19.39 -28.27 21.70
C SER A 254 -19.90 -29.72 21.54
N LYS A 255 -20.85 -30.19 22.34
CA LYS A 255 -21.32 -31.60 22.36
C LYS A 255 -22.20 -32.01 21.18
N HIS A 256 -22.63 -31.08 20.32
CA HIS A 256 -23.56 -31.36 19.20
C HIS A 256 -22.86 -31.84 17.93
N LYS A 257 -22.37 -33.10 17.94
CA LYS A 257 -21.95 -33.80 16.72
C LYS A 257 -23.13 -33.94 15.74
N LYS A 258 -22.84 -33.86 14.43
CA LYS A 258 -23.72 -34.10 13.24
C LYS A 258 -24.44 -32.92 12.55
N ARG A 259 -24.24 -31.64 12.89
CA ARG A 259 -24.77 -30.53 12.05
C ARG A 259 -23.70 -30.04 11.07
N SER A 260 -24.13 -29.73 9.85
CA SER A 260 -23.27 -29.11 8.83
C SER A 260 -23.20 -27.59 9.05
N GLY A 261 -22.04 -27.00 8.79
CA GLY A 261 -21.78 -25.56 8.98
C GLY A 261 -20.33 -25.25 9.31
N ILE A 262 -20.09 -24.01 9.73
CA ILE A 262 -18.76 -23.52 10.15
C ILE A 262 -18.78 -23.34 11.67
N TYR A 263 -17.93 -24.06 12.38
CA TYR A 263 -17.74 -24.00 13.83
C TYR A 263 -16.50 -23.17 14.15
N ILE A 264 -16.62 -22.27 15.13
CA ILE A 264 -15.59 -21.33 15.55
C ILE A 264 -15.61 -21.31 17.09
N THR A 265 -14.70 -22.03 17.75
CA THR A 265 -14.80 -22.30 19.20
C THR A 265 -13.46 -22.25 19.90
N GLU A 266 -13.41 -21.76 21.14
CA GLU A 266 -12.22 -21.92 21.98
C GLU A 266 -11.98 -23.39 22.32
N ALA A 267 -10.81 -23.89 21.93
CA ALA A 267 -10.28 -25.22 22.24
C ALA A 267 -8.77 -25.22 21.92
N PRO A 268 -7.95 -25.99 22.66
CA PRO A 268 -6.52 -26.09 22.36
C PRO A 268 -6.29 -26.71 20.98
N ILE A 269 -5.27 -26.23 20.28
CA ILE A 269 -4.72 -26.85 19.06
C ILE A 269 -4.17 -28.25 19.38
N SER A 270 -4.11 -29.13 18.40
CA SER A 270 -3.58 -30.49 18.53
C SER A 270 -2.10 -30.62 18.14
N TYR A 271 -1.60 -29.73 17.28
CA TYR A 271 -0.21 -29.73 16.81
C TYR A 271 0.75 -29.02 17.77
N ALA A 272 2.04 -29.38 17.70
CA ALA A 272 3.09 -28.76 18.50
C ALA A 272 3.61 -27.46 17.85
N LEU A 273 3.75 -26.40 18.66
CA LEU A 273 4.38 -25.15 18.21
C LEU A 273 5.89 -25.38 18.03
N LYS A 274 6.43 -25.01 16.86
CA LYS A 274 7.85 -25.18 16.54
C LYS A 274 8.74 -24.14 17.21
N THR A 275 8.20 -22.95 17.45
CA THR A 275 8.73 -21.91 18.33
C THR A 275 7.66 -21.65 19.39
N ASP A 276 7.91 -21.96 20.65
CA ASP A 276 6.92 -21.88 21.74
C ASP A 276 7.04 -20.58 22.54
N THR A 277 6.62 -19.47 21.92
CA THR A 277 6.68 -18.11 22.49
C THR A 277 5.32 -17.69 23.06
N PRO A 278 5.25 -16.62 23.89
CA PRO A 278 3.97 -16.04 24.29
C PRO A 278 3.10 -15.59 23.11
N VAL A 279 3.73 -15.16 22.01
CA VAL A 279 3.05 -14.76 20.76
C VAL A 279 2.46 -15.97 20.05
N SER A 280 3.25 -17.03 19.82
CA SER A 280 2.75 -18.20 19.08
C SER A 280 1.65 -18.93 19.83
N ARG A 281 1.73 -19.04 21.17
CA ARG A 281 0.62 -19.55 22.00
C ARG A 281 -0.65 -18.70 21.95
N LYS A 282 -0.54 -17.40 21.66
CA LYS A 282 -1.68 -16.45 21.55
C LYS A 282 -2.29 -16.42 20.14
N GLU A 283 -1.48 -16.57 19.11
CA GLU A 283 -1.88 -16.34 17.71
C GLU A 283 -2.08 -17.62 16.89
N ALA A 284 -1.66 -18.78 17.42
CA ALA A 284 -1.88 -20.09 16.81
C ALA A 284 -3.36 -20.49 16.71
N TYR A 285 -3.71 -21.21 15.64
CA TYR A 285 -5.03 -21.80 15.44
C TYR A 285 -4.98 -23.03 14.54
N GLU A 286 -6.03 -23.85 14.63
CA GLU A 286 -6.21 -25.05 13.82
C GLU A 286 -7.58 -25.02 13.13
N ILE A 287 -7.63 -25.45 11.87
CA ILE A 287 -8.89 -25.59 11.10
C ILE A 287 -9.02 -27.03 10.62
N ASN A 288 -9.93 -27.79 11.21
CA ASN A 288 -10.29 -29.13 10.75
C ASN A 288 -11.44 -29.07 9.75
N ILE A 289 -11.33 -29.78 8.63
CA ILE A 289 -12.28 -29.74 7.51
C ILE A 289 -12.73 -31.18 7.21
N SER A 290 -14.03 -31.43 7.33
CA SER A 290 -14.69 -32.65 6.84
C SER A 290 -15.76 -32.28 5.82
N LYS A 291 -16.26 -33.27 5.08
CA LYS A 291 -17.41 -33.16 4.18
C LYS A 291 -18.59 -32.38 4.76
N GLU A 292 -18.89 -32.59 6.04
CA GLU A 292 -20.03 -31.96 6.72
C GLU A 292 -19.73 -30.54 7.21
N LYS A 293 -18.51 -30.26 7.69
CA LYS A 293 -18.23 -29.08 8.52
C LYS A 293 -16.79 -28.59 8.45
N VAL A 294 -16.61 -27.32 8.79
CA VAL A 294 -15.32 -26.68 9.05
C VAL A 294 -15.26 -26.34 10.55
N GLU A 295 -14.17 -26.63 11.23
CA GLU A 295 -13.98 -26.40 12.68
C GLU A 295 -12.70 -25.63 12.96
N LEU A 296 -12.82 -24.31 13.09
CA LEU A 296 -11.76 -23.41 13.52
C LEU A 296 -11.72 -23.34 15.05
N HIS A 297 -10.54 -23.54 15.62
CA HIS A 297 -10.32 -23.42 17.06
C HIS A 297 -8.91 -22.92 17.43
N SER A 298 -8.81 -22.36 18.63
CA SER A 298 -7.60 -21.85 19.28
C SER A 298 -7.88 -21.66 20.78
N SER A 299 -6.84 -21.68 21.61
CA SER A 299 -6.94 -21.31 23.03
C SER A 299 -7.19 -19.81 23.24
N ASN A 300 -7.06 -18.97 22.20
CA ASN A 300 -7.06 -17.52 22.31
C ASN A 300 -7.89 -16.84 21.21
N LEU A 301 -8.60 -15.77 21.54
CA LEU A 301 -9.43 -15.01 20.58
C LEU A 301 -8.63 -14.39 19.43
N THR A 302 -7.32 -14.13 19.62
CA THR A 302 -6.44 -13.65 18.54
C THR A 302 -6.23 -14.73 17.49
N GLY A 303 -5.86 -15.96 17.88
CA GLY A 303 -5.80 -17.11 16.97
C GLY A 303 -7.14 -17.41 16.28
N ILE A 304 -8.26 -17.36 17.02
CA ILE A 304 -9.61 -17.45 16.42
C ILE A 304 -9.81 -16.39 15.32
N GLN A 305 -9.42 -15.13 15.58
CA GLN A 305 -9.60 -14.09 14.58
C GLN A 305 -8.71 -14.31 13.35
N ASN A 306 -7.43 -14.62 13.54
CA ASN A 306 -6.49 -14.93 12.45
C ASN A 306 -7.02 -16.07 11.56
N GLY A 307 -7.57 -17.12 12.17
CA GLY A 307 -8.19 -18.23 11.45
C GLY A 307 -9.47 -17.86 10.70
N THR A 308 -10.29 -16.91 11.20
CA THR A 308 -11.44 -16.41 10.44
C THR A 308 -11.02 -15.63 9.20
N MET A 309 -9.87 -14.94 9.21
CA MET A 309 -9.34 -14.27 8.03
C MET A 309 -8.82 -15.27 6.99
N THR A 310 -8.13 -16.34 7.41
CA THR A 310 -7.77 -17.45 6.50
C THR A 310 -9.01 -18.14 5.90
N LEU A 311 -10.08 -18.36 6.68
CA LEU A 311 -11.35 -18.87 6.14
C LEU A 311 -12.01 -17.90 5.16
N LEU A 312 -12.00 -16.60 5.43
CA LEU A 312 -12.52 -15.57 4.54
C LEU A 312 -11.80 -15.59 3.19
N GLN A 313 -10.46 -15.53 3.20
CA GLN A 313 -9.64 -15.57 1.99
C GLN A 313 -9.78 -16.88 1.21
N ALA A 314 -9.93 -18.01 1.90
CA ALA A 314 -10.14 -19.31 1.28
C ALA A 314 -11.51 -19.40 0.58
N LEU A 315 -12.58 -18.94 1.24
CA LEU A 315 -13.95 -18.95 0.70
C LEU A 315 -14.22 -17.84 -0.33
N ARG A 316 -13.39 -16.79 -0.38
CA ARG A 316 -13.36 -15.81 -1.49
C ARG A 316 -12.99 -16.44 -2.83
N GLN A 317 -12.12 -17.45 -2.82
CA GLN A 317 -11.60 -18.09 -4.04
C GLN A 317 -12.51 -19.19 -4.58
N ARG A 318 -13.19 -19.94 -3.69
CA ARG A 318 -14.10 -21.03 -4.08
C ARG A 318 -15.07 -21.37 -2.95
N ASP A 319 -16.23 -21.92 -3.33
CA ASP A 319 -17.30 -22.32 -2.40
C ASP A 319 -17.14 -23.74 -1.84
N TRP A 320 -15.95 -24.33 -1.95
CA TRP A 320 -15.61 -25.64 -1.37
C TRP A 320 -14.17 -25.68 -0.84
N LEU A 321 -13.90 -26.51 0.16
CA LEU A 321 -12.58 -26.70 0.76
C LEU A 321 -12.23 -28.20 0.82
N PRO A 322 -11.00 -28.62 0.45
CA PRO A 322 -10.57 -30.00 0.60
C PRO A 322 -10.56 -30.38 2.08
N ALA A 323 -10.93 -31.62 2.37
CA ALA A 323 -10.91 -32.13 3.73
C ALA A 323 -9.46 -32.40 4.20
N GLY A 324 -9.22 -32.20 5.49
CA GLY A 324 -7.89 -32.14 6.08
C GLY A 324 -7.78 -31.11 7.22
N THR A 325 -6.57 -30.83 7.65
CA THR A 325 -6.26 -29.94 8.79
C THR A 325 -5.31 -28.83 8.36
N VAL A 326 -5.65 -27.57 8.65
CA VAL A 326 -4.74 -26.42 8.56
C VAL A 326 -4.15 -26.15 9.94
N GLU A 327 -2.84 -25.94 9.99
CA GLU A 327 -2.07 -25.55 11.18
C GLU A 327 -1.40 -24.20 10.88
N ASP A 328 -1.60 -23.17 11.72
CA ASP A 328 -1.02 -21.86 11.45
C ASP A 328 -0.77 -21.03 12.73
N TYR A 329 0.35 -20.31 12.77
CA TYR A 329 0.82 -19.53 13.93
C TYR A 329 1.93 -18.55 13.50
N THR A 330 2.28 -17.60 14.36
CA THR A 330 3.48 -16.77 14.19
C THR A 330 4.16 -16.54 15.54
N ASP A 331 5.48 -16.34 15.54
CA ASP A 331 6.28 -15.98 16.72
C ASP A 331 6.61 -14.48 16.77
N GLN A 332 6.33 -13.71 15.71
CA GLN A 332 6.67 -12.30 15.57
C GLN A 332 5.68 -11.38 16.31
N GLU A 333 6.14 -10.64 17.32
CA GLU A 333 5.31 -9.80 18.21
C GLU A 333 4.70 -8.59 17.48
N ILE A 334 5.45 -7.96 16.58
CA ILE A 334 5.09 -6.77 15.81
C ILE A 334 5.13 -7.09 14.32
N ARG A 335 3.97 -6.92 13.69
CA ARG A 335 3.75 -7.08 12.25
C ARG A 335 3.02 -5.82 11.81
N GLY A 336 3.79 -4.74 11.69
CA GLY A 336 3.29 -3.37 11.75
C GLY A 336 3.16 -2.67 10.41
N LEU A 337 2.36 -1.61 10.39
CA LEU A 337 2.36 -0.57 9.34
C LEU A 337 2.65 0.76 10.03
N GLN A 338 3.65 1.50 9.55
CA GLN A 338 3.88 2.89 9.95
C GLN A 338 3.30 3.79 8.85
N VAL A 339 2.62 4.87 9.28
CA VAL A 339 2.07 5.89 8.39
C VAL A 339 2.58 7.25 8.84
N ASP A 340 3.38 7.87 7.99
CA ASP A 340 3.78 9.27 8.09
C ASP A 340 2.58 10.18 7.82
N SER A 341 1.81 10.44 8.88
CA SER A 341 0.82 11.51 8.84
C SER A 341 1.44 12.90 9.04
N GLY A 342 2.67 13.03 9.53
CA GLY A 342 3.25 14.32 9.92
C GLY A 342 3.25 15.32 8.76
N ARG A 343 3.77 14.88 7.61
CA ARG A 343 3.69 15.66 6.36
C ARG A 343 2.27 15.70 5.79
N ARG A 344 1.46 14.66 5.99
CA ARG A 344 0.18 14.45 5.29
C ARG A 344 -1.02 14.07 6.18
N TYR A 345 -2.11 14.82 6.02
CA TYR A 345 -3.42 14.35 6.47
C TYR A 345 -3.93 13.12 5.69
N TYR A 346 -4.35 12.09 6.42
CA TYR A 346 -5.14 10.96 5.92
C TYR A 346 -6.56 11.00 6.48
N SER A 347 -7.53 10.64 5.66
CA SER A 347 -8.92 10.56 6.09
C SER A 347 -9.14 9.41 7.07
N MET A 348 -10.01 9.64 8.07
CA MET A 348 -10.47 8.58 8.98
C MET A 348 -11.09 7.39 8.24
N ASP A 349 -11.66 7.64 7.06
CA ASP A 349 -12.25 6.62 6.19
C ASP A 349 -11.17 5.76 5.51
N TRP A 350 -10.02 6.33 5.13
CA TRP A 350 -8.86 5.57 4.65
C TRP A 350 -8.22 4.77 5.79
N LEU A 351 -7.92 5.41 6.92
CA LEU A 351 -7.30 4.74 8.08
C LEU A 351 -8.13 3.54 8.56
N LYS A 352 -9.46 3.66 8.58
CA LYS A 352 -10.36 2.54 8.92
C LYS A 352 -10.33 1.42 7.87
N LYS A 353 -10.22 1.71 6.58
CA LYS A 353 -10.05 0.70 5.51
C LYS A 353 -8.70 -0.01 5.61
N THR A 354 -7.62 0.75 5.83
CA THR A 354 -6.26 0.24 6.08
C THR A 354 -6.25 -0.71 7.27
N VAL A 355 -6.90 -0.34 8.38
CA VAL A 355 -7.09 -1.20 9.56
C VAL A 355 -7.89 -2.49 9.25
N ASP A 356 -8.94 -2.43 8.42
CA ASP A 356 -9.68 -3.64 8.00
C ASP A 356 -8.81 -4.61 7.17
N GLN A 357 -7.88 -4.07 6.39
CA GLN A 357 -7.00 -4.83 5.49
C GLN A 357 -5.79 -5.40 6.23
N MET A 358 -5.19 -4.62 7.13
CA MET A 358 -4.18 -5.09 8.09
C MET A 358 -4.71 -6.29 8.88
N ALA A 359 -5.96 -6.23 9.33
CA ALA A 359 -6.59 -7.32 10.06
C ALA A 359 -6.74 -8.58 9.19
N GLU A 360 -7.15 -8.42 7.93
CA GLU A 360 -7.20 -9.54 6.96
C GLU A 360 -5.82 -10.12 6.63
N LEU A 361 -4.77 -9.30 6.69
CA LEU A 361 -3.36 -9.70 6.56
C LEU A 361 -2.71 -10.15 7.89
N LYS A 362 -3.48 -10.32 8.96
CA LYS A 362 -2.99 -10.72 10.31
C LYS A 362 -1.91 -9.76 10.89
N MET A 363 -1.86 -8.52 10.42
CA MET A 363 -1.02 -7.44 10.97
C MET A 363 -1.66 -6.86 12.23
N ASN A 364 -0.84 -6.33 13.14
CA ASN A 364 -1.29 -6.06 14.52
C ASN A 364 -0.89 -4.70 15.13
N LYS A 365 0.01 -3.92 14.52
CA LYS A 365 0.36 -2.55 14.97
C LYS A 365 0.18 -1.54 13.84
N LEU A 366 -0.45 -0.39 14.12
CA LEU A 366 -0.51 0.78 13.24
C LEU A 366 0.19 1.95 13.93
N GLN A 367 1.38 2.33 13.48
CA GLN A 367 2.09 3.51 13.98
C GLN A 367 1.69 4.74 13.16
N LEU A 368 1.38 5.85 13.83
CA LEU A 368 0.99 7.12 13.20
C LEU A 368 1.94 8.23 13.65
N ARG A 369 2.72 8.81 12.72
CA ARG A 369 3.57 9.98 12.99
C ARG A 369 2.70 11.22 13.07
N LEU A 370 2.46 11.71 14.29
CA LEU A 370 1.47 12.76 14.59
C LEU A 370 2.02 14.18 14.44
N LYS A 371 3.35 14.33 14.38
CA LYS A 371 4.10 15.59 14.25
C LYS A 371 5.36 15.36 13.42
N ASP A 372 5.64 16.28 12.50
CA ASP A 372 6.92 16.40 11.76
C ASP A 372 7.22 17.91 11.56
N ASN A 373 8.13 18.27 10.64
CA ASN A 373 8.50 19.65 10.34
C ASN A 373 7.28 20.52 9.94
N GLU A 374 6.33 19.90 9.26
CA GLU A 374 5.06 20.43 8.78
C GLU A 374 3.98 20.66 9.86
N GLY A 375 4.32 20.47 11.14
CA GLY A 375 3.43 20.68 12.26
C GLY A 375 2.65 19.42 12.67
N ILE A 376 1.45 19.61 13.21
CA ILE A 376 0.73 18.65 14.06
C ILE A 376 -0.60 18.22 13.44
N ARG A 377 -0.86 16.91 13.50
CA ARG A 377 -2.01 16.22 12.86
C ARG A 377 -3.15 15.89 13.80
N TYR A 378 -3.07 16.29 15.06
CA TYR A 378 -4.14 16.12 16.04
C TYR A 378 -4.51 17.45 16.70
N GLU A 379 -5.71 17.51 17.27
CA GLU A 379 -6.19 18.63 18.08
C GLU A 379 -5.32 18.81 19.35
N SER A 380 -4.27 19.63 19.28
CA SER A 380 -3.39 19.94 20.42
C SER A 380 -3.84 21.17 21.19
N LYS A 381 -3.67 21.15 22.52
CA LYS A 381 -3.77 22.29 23.44
C LYS A 381 -2.40 22.76 23.93
N VAL A 382 -1.36 21.94 23.84
CA VAL A 382 0.03 22.32 24.13
C VAL A 382 0.60 23.17 23.00
N ALA A 383 0.29 22.82 21.74
CA ALA A 383 0.75 23.50 20.54
C ALA A 383 -0.39 23.78 19.53
N PRO A 384 -1.46 24.51 19.93
CA PRO A 384 -2.60 24.80 19.05
C PRO A 384 -2.20 25.57 17.77
N GLN A 385 -1.09 26.31 17.80
CA GLN A 385 -0.55 27.06 16.65
C GLN A 385 0.02 26.17 15.54
N PHE A 386 0.43 24.93 15.83
CA PHE A 386 0.99 23.99 14.85
C PHE A 386 -0.04 22.98 14.35
N VAL A 387 -1.28 23.03 14.83
CA VAL A 387 -2.36 22.16 14.33
C VAL A 387 -2.69 22.57 12.90
N ASP A 388 -2.49 21.67 11.93
CA ASP A 388 -2.74 21.96 10.52
C ASP A 388 -4.26 21.98 10.23
N THR A 389 -4.90 23.09 10.62
CA THR A 389 -6.34 23.36 10.45
C THR A 389 -6.80 23.46 8.98
N TYR A 390 -5.88 23.28 8.03
CA TYR A 390 -6.01 23.75 6.66
C TYR A 390 -5.66 22.66 5.62
N GLY A 391 -4.56 21.94 5.81
CA GLY A 391 -4.25 20.66 5.17
C GLY A 391 -4.92 19.47 5.86
N GLY A 392 -5.28 19.60 7.13
CA GLY A 392 -6.12 18.65 7.88
C GLY A 392 -5.46 18.06 9.13
N TYR A 393 -6.27 17.88 10.16
CA TYR A 393 -5.94 17.25 11.45
C TYR A 393 -7.11 16.40 11.93
N TRP A 394 -6.89 15.56 12.95
CA TRP A 394 -7.92 14.75 13.59
C TRP A 394 -8.32 15.32 14.95
N THR A 395 -9.62 15.39 15.22
CA THR A 395 -10.12 15.70 16.57
C THR A 395 -9.80 14.55 17.54
N LYS A 396 -9.75 14.86 18.85
CA LYS A 396 -9.53 13.83 19.88
C LYS A 396 -10.60 12.73 19.84
N ALA A 397 -11.83 13.08 19.44
CA ALA A 397 -12.94 12.13 19.28
C ALA A 397 -12.73 11.15 18.11
N GLU A 398 -12.15 11.60 16.99
CA GLU A 398 -11.87 10.77 15.83
C GLU A 398 -10.69 9.80 16.07
N ILE A 399 -9.62 10.27 16.70
CA ILE A 399 -8.50 9.42 17.12
C ILE A 399 -9.01 8.31 18.05
N GLN A 400 -9.79 8.66 19.07
CA GLN A 400 -10.38 7.66 19.97
C GLN A 400 -11.34 6.69 19.22
N ASP A 401 -11.98 7.11 18.13
CA ASP A 401 -12.81 6.22 17.33
C ASP A 401 -12.00 5.26 16.46
N LEU A 402 -10.93 5.74 15.81
CA LEU A 402 -9.98 4.89 15.09
C LEU A 402 -9.34 3.86 16.04
N VAL A 403 -8.90 4.30 17.21
CA VAL A 403 -8.36 3.45 18.28
C VAL A 403 -9.36 2.36 18.71
N ARG A 404 -10.64 2.70 18.93
CA ARG A 404 -11.71 1.70 19.19
C ARG A 404 -11.91 0.74 18.01
N TYR A 405 -11.91 1.26 16.78
CA TYR A 405 -12.16 0.51 15.55
C TYR A 405 -11.05 -0.50 15.22
N ALA A 406 -9.80 -0.13 15.52
CA ALA A 406 -8.61 -0.96 15.40
C ALA A 406 -8.54 -2.03 16.50
N ARG A 407 -8.80 -1.66 17.77
CA ARG A 407 -8.82 -2.63 18.88
C ARG A 407 -9.85 -3.74 18.66
N ALA A 408 -11.02 -3.41 18.10
CA ALA A 408 -12.05 -4.37 17.71
C ALA A 408 -11.61 -5.35 16.58
N ARG A 409 -10.41 -5.16 16.02
CA ARG A 409 -9.75 -5.97 15.00
C ARG A 409 -8.38 -6.48 15.44
N ASN A 410 -8.05 -6.45 16.74
CA ASN A 410 -6.73 -6.81 17.29
C ASN A 410 -5.56 -5.96 16.77
N ILE A 411 -5.83 -4.75 16.26
CA ILE A 411 -4.79 -3.78 15.87
C ILE A 411 -4.66 -2.74 16.97
N GLU A 412 -3.43 -2.55 17.44
CA GLU A 412 -3.05 -1.51 18.37
C GLU A 412 -2.55 -0.29 17.59
N VAL A 413 -3.04 0.92 17.91
CA VAL A 413 -2.62 2.15 17.24
C VAL A 413 -1.60 2.86 18.13
N ILE A 414 -0.38 2.99 17.63
CA ILE A 414 0.79 3.52 18.32
C ILE A 414 0.96 4.99 17.93
N PRO A 415 0.99 5.93 18.88
CA PRO A 415 1.34 7.31 18.59
C PRO A 415 2.86 7.47 18.46
N GLU A 416 3.25 8.26 17.47
CA GLU A 416 4.62 8.74 17.26
C GLU A 416 4.60 10.28 17.23
N VAL A 417 5.51 10.93 17.95
CA VAL A 417 5.76 12.38 17.91
C VAL A 417 7.25 12.54 17.80
N ASP A 418 7.76 13.19 16.75
CA ASP A 418 9.22 13.29 16.56
C ASP A 418 9.82 14.62 17.05
N LEU A 419 10.77 14.48 17.98
CA LEU A 419 11.44 15.51 18.76
C LEU A 419 12.78 14.91 19.25
N PRO A 420 13.88 15.69 19.37
CA PRO A 420 13.95 17.14 19.21
C PRO A 420 14.26 17.57 17.75
N GLY A 421 14.39 16.59 16.84
CA GLY A 421 14.49 16.79 15.39
C GLY A 421 13.16 17.15 14.77
N HIS A 422 13.12 17.19 13.44
CA HIS A 422 11.91 17.41 12.62
C HIS A 422 11.02 18.58 13.13
N SER A 423 11.65 19.70 13.50
CA SER A 423 11.01 20.81 14.24
C SER A 423 11.08 22.16 13.48
N GLU A 424 10.94 22.15 12.15
CA GLU A 424 10.99 23.38 11.33
C GLU A 424 9.89 24.40 11.71
N GLN A 425 8.63 23.99 11.86
CA GLN A 425 7.57 24.91 12.32
C GLN A 425 7.77 25.43 13.75
N ASP A 426 8.23 24.57 14.66
CA ASP A 426 8.62 25.00 16.01
C ASP A 426 9.69 26.11 15.93
N GLY A 427 10.72 25.92 15.09
CA GLY A 427 11.79 26.89 14.85
C GLY A 427 11.39 28.18 14.14
N ILE A 428 10.32 28.16 13.33
CA ILE A 428 9.77 29.37 12.70
C ILE A 428 8.98 30.22 13.70
N TYR A 429 8.41 29.62 14.74
CA TYR A 429 7.47 30.26 15.66
C TYR A 429 8.05 30.63 17.02
N PHE A 430 8.92 29.79 17.59
CA PHE A 430 9.58 30.07 18.87
C PHE A 430 10.74 31.07 18.72
N ASP A 431 11.20 31.60 19.85
CA ASP A 431 12.32 32.53 19.91
C ASP A 431 13.63 31.88 19.43
N ALA A 432 14.58 32.70 18.95
CA ALA A 432 15.88 32.23 18.47
C ALA A 432 16.68 31.44 19.53
N ASP A 433 16.42 31.70 20.82
CA ASP A 433 17.06 31.04 21.96
C ASP A 433 16.45 29.66 22.29
N TRP A 434 15.37 29.25 21.61
CA TRP A 434 14.82 27.88 21.66
C TRP A 434 15.43 26.95 20.59
N LEU A 435 16.21 27.50 19.66
CA LEU A 435 16.87 26.75 18.59
C LEU A 435 18.32 26.43 18.92
N LEU A 436 18.77 25.22 18.57
CA LEU A 436 20.18 24.84 18.73
C LEU A 436 21.08 25.80 17.97
N ASN A 437 20.73 26.06 16.70
CA ASN A 437 21.42 26.96 15.78
C ASN A 437 20.40 27.88 15.07
N PRO A 438 20.24 29.16 15.47
CA PRO A 438 19.22 30.05 14.91
C PRO A 438 19.58 30.55 13.50
N GLY A 439 18.70 30.30 12.53
CA GLY A 439 18.88 30.68 11.11
C GLY A 439 17.71 30.20 10.24
N GLU A 440 17.74 30.51 8.94
CA GLU A 440 16.60 30.24 8.02
C GLU A 440 16.32 28.74 7.75
N ASP A 441 17.24 27.83 8.06
CA ASP A 441 17.14 26.37 7.82
C ASP A 441 16.99 25.53 9.12
N SER A 442 16.63 26.14 10.26
CA SER A 442 16.74 25.46 11.57
C SER A 442 15.55 24.52 11.86
N ARG A 443 15.85 23.23 12.12
CA ARG A 443 14.86 22.18 12.44
C ARG A 443 15.10 21.48 13.79
N ALA A 444 15.99 22.03 14.61
CA ALA A 444 16.56 21.39 15.79
C ALA A 444 16.36 22.25 17.05
N LEU A 445 15.52 21.76 17.97
CA LEU A 445 15.25 22.43 19.25
C LEU A 445 16.43 22.29 20.23
N ASP A 446 16.74 23.35 20.97
CA ASP A 446 17.81 23.37 21.97
C ASP A 446 17.35 22.69 23.27
N PHE A 447 17.50 21.37 23.33
CA PHE A 447 17.10 20.60 24.52
C PHE A 447 18.02 20.82 25.73
N SER A 448 19.09 21.64 25.66
CA SER A 448 19.80 22.05 26.88
C SER A 448 18.94 22.98 27.75
N ASN A 449 18.07 23.77 27.12
CA ASN A 449 17.10 24.64 27.78
C ASN A 449 15.97 23.80 28.46
N PRO A 450 15.75 23.95 29.78
CA PRO A 450 14.71 23.19 30.48
C PRO A 450 13.27 23.53 30.04
N GLU A 451 13.00 24.76 29.59
CA GLU A 451 11.65 25.17 29.14
C GLU A 451 11.27 24.43 27.84
N VAL A 452 12.24 24.26 26.94
CA VAL A 452 12.09 23.48 25.71
C VAL A 452 11.83 22.00 26.03
N ARG A 453 12.53 21.42 27.02
CA ARG A 453 12.24 20.05 27.48
C ARG A 453 10.88 19.91 28.15
N GLU A 454 10.43 20.90 28.91
CA GLU A 454 9.07 20.90 29.48
C GLU A 454 7.98 20.98 28.39
N TYR A 455 8.18 21.81 27.35
CA TYR A 455 7.31 21.84 26.18
C TYR A 455 7.23 20.46 25.49
N MET A 456 8.38 19.85 25.21
CA MET A 456 8.45 18.53 24.57
C MET A 456 7.78 17.44 25.42
N ALA A 457 8.06 17.38 26.73
CA ALA A 457 7.44 16.44 27.67
C ALA A 457 5.90 16.58 27.71
N ASN A 458 5.38 17.81 27.73
CA ASN A 458 3.95 18.08 27.69
C ASN A 458 3.32 17.65 26.35
N LEU A 459 4.01 17.85 25.22
CA LEU A 459 3.51 17.48 23.90
C LEU A 459 3.44 15.95 23.70
N TYR A 460 4.48 15.22 24.14
CA TYR A 460 4.44 13.75 24.21
C TYR A 460 3.26 13.27 25.05
N LYS A 461 3.07 13.84 26.25
CA LYS A 461 1.97 13.45 27.14
C LYS A 461 0.61 13.72 26.51
N GLU A 462 0.37 14.91 25.95
CA GLU A 462 -0.92 15.21 25.34
C GLU A 462 -1.23 14.27 24.16
N ALA A 463 -0.25 13.97 23.32
CA ALA A 463 -0.41 13.04 22.20
C ALA A 463 -0.71 11.61 22.69
N PHE A 464 0.08 11.11 23.63
CA PHE A 464 0.02 9.71 24.05
C PHE A 464 -1.21 9.41 24.92
N ASP A 465 -1.73 10.38 25.67
CA ASP A 465 -3.00 10.26 26.42
C ASP A 465 -4.24 10.04 25.52
N LEU A 466 -4.13 10.23 24.19
CA LEU A 466 -5.22 9.96 23.23
C LEU A 466 -5.35 8.47 22.83
N PHE A 467 -4.34 7.65 23.14
CA PHE A 467 -4.21 6.26 22.68
C PHE A 467 -4.07 5.31 23.87
N ASP A 468 -4.76 4.17 23.87
CA ASP A 468 -4.60 3.14 24.92
C ASP A 468 -3.45 2.16 24.62
N SER A 469 -2.46 2.58 23.82
CA SER A 469 -1.33 1.72 23.50
C SER A 469 -0.36 1.59 24.67
N ASN A 470 0.18 0.38 24.81
CA ASN A 470 1.31 0.06 25.67
C ASN A 470 2.66 0.34 24.99
N ILE A 471 2.65 0.91 23.78
CA ILE A 471 3.82 1.32 23.01
C ILE A 471 3.65 2.81 22.68
N VAL A 472 4.73 3.58 22.78
CA VAL A 472 4.79 4.97 22.32
C VAL A 472 6.14 5.21 21.62
N HIS A 473 6.16 6.00 20.55
CA HIS A 473 7.39 6.36 19.84
C HIS A 473 7.72 7.84 20.11
N ILE A 474 8.86 8.11 20.76
CA ILE A 474 9.29 9.49 21.08
C ILE A 474 10.22 10.10 20.02
N GLY A 475 10.56 9.32 19.00
CA GLY A 475 11.30 9.81 17.84
C GLY A 475 12.81 9.84 18.03
N GLY A 476 13.41 10.97 17.66
CA GLY A 476 14.84 11.23 17.71
C GLY A 476 15.55 11.11 16.37
N ASP A 477 14.84 11.13 15.24
CA ASP A 477 15.45 11.06 13.90
C ASP A 477 15.93 12.43 13.40
N GLU A 478 16.94 12.34 12.52
CA GLU A 478 17.61 13.41 11.75
C GLU A 478 18.02 14.71 12.51
N TYR A 479 18.01 14.69 13.85
CA TYR A 479 18.39 15.83 14.70
C TYR A 479 19.85 16.25 14.47
N PHE A 480 20.76 15.29 14.28
CA PHE A 480 22.17 15.57 14.00
C PHE A 480 22.51 15.72 12.50
N GLN A 481 21.55 16.14 11.67
CA GLN A 481 21.68 16.21 10.21
C GLN A 481 21.26 17.56 9.58
N THR A 482 20.80 18.54 10.36
CA THR A 482 20.52 19.92 9.89
C THR A 482 21.78 20.75 9.61
N LYS A 483 21.92 21.27 8.38
CA LYS A 483 22.99 22.17 7.88
C LYS A 483 23.60 23.12 8.95
N ASN A 484 24.94 23.19 8.99
CA ASN A 484 25.79 23.82 10.03
C ASN A 484 25.72 23.07 11.37
N PHE A 485 26.27 21.84 11.37
CA PHE A 485 25.79 20.79 12.26
C PHE A 485 26.25 20.86 13.72
N GLU A 486 27.57 20.71 13.97
CA GLU A 486 28.11 20.36 15.30
C GLU A 486 27.71 21.36 16.41
N ASP A 487 27.34 20.84 17.59
CA ASP A 487 26.78 21.53 18.77
C ASP A 487 27.39 22.94 18.96
N PRO A 488 26.72 24.01 18.50
CA PRO A 488 27.32 25.34 18.38
C PRO A 488 27.60 25.88 19.78
N GLU A 489 28.86 26.28 19.99
CA GLU A 489 29.41 26.64 21.30
C GLU A 489 29.45 25.50 22.34
N GLY A 490 29.08 24.27 21.99
CA GLY A 490 29.10 23.10 22.89
C GLY A 490 28.03 23.12 23.97
N LYS A 491 26.83 23.65 23.69
CA LYS A 491 25.72 23.79 24.65
C LYS A 491 25.25 22.44 25.18
N LEU A 492 24.96 21.50 24.26
CA LEU A 492 24.43 20.18 24.59
C LEU A 492 25.46 19.37 25.38
N ALA A 493 26.72 19.39 24.95
CA ALA A 493 27.84 18.76 25.65
C ALA A 493 28.01 19.33 27.07
N LYS A 494 28.03 20.66 27.24
CA LYS A 494 28.09 21.31 28.57
C LYS A 494 26.92 20.90 29.48
N TRP A 495 25.72 20.75 28.94
CA TRP A 495 24.56 20.26 29.69
C TRP A 495 24.75 18.80 30.13
N ALA A 496 25.13 17.90 29.23
CA ALA A 496 25.44 16.50 29.57
C ALA A 496 26.55 16.37 30.63
N GLN A 497 27.61 17.18 30.51
CA GLN A 497 28.73 17.23 31.46
C GLN A 497 28.30 17.74 32.85
N LYS A 498 27.34 18.67 32.90
CA LYS A 498 26.75 19.20 34.13
C LYS A 498 25.85 18.17 34.82
N GLU A 499 24.92 17.55 34.11
CA GLU A 499 23.95 16.62 34.72
C GLU A 499 24.58 15.26 35.06
N SER A 500 25.55 14.77 34.27
CA SER A 500 26.29 13.54 34.59
C SER A 500 27.45 13.74 35.57
N GLY A 501 27.91 14.98 35.76
CA GLY A 501 29.13 15.31 36.48
C GLY A 501 30.43 14.87 35.78
N ASN A 502 30.38 14.35 34.55
CA ASN A 502 31.54 13.84 33.82
C ASN A 502 31.91 14.75 32.64
N GLN A 503 33.09 15.35 32.71
CA GLN A 503 33.61 16.28 31.69
C GLN A 503 33.92 15.64 30.33
N ASN A 504 33.88 14.30 30.23
CA ASN A 504 34.06 13.58 28.96
C ASN A 504 32.75 13.36 28.19
N ALA A 505 31.58 13.72 28.74
CA ALA A 505 30.30 13.58 28.04
C ALA A 505 30.22 14.55 26.85
N ASP A 506 29.63 14.11 25.75
CA ASP A 506 29.52 14.86 24.49
C ASP A 506 28.06 15.17 24.08
N GLN A 507 27.88 15.69 22.86
CA GLN A 507 26.55 16.00 22.30
C GLN A 507 25.67 14.74 22.10
N TYR A 508 26.26 13.56 21.85
CA TYR A 508 25.52 12.32 21.67
C TYR A 508 25.08 11.75 23.03
N ASP A 509 25.92 11.86 24.05
CA ASP A 509 25.54 11.60 25.44
C ASP A 509 24.45 12.56 25.93
N ALA A 510 24.46 13.81 25.46
CA ALA A 510 23.37 14.76 25.69
C ALA A 510 22.05 14.27 25.09
N LEU A 511 22.04 13.78 23.83
CA LEU A 511 20.83 13.23 23.23
C LEU A 511 20.34 11.97 23.96
N ARG A 512 21.25 11.08 24.39
CA ARG A 512 20.88 9.92 25.23
C ARG A 512 20.25 10.35 26.55
N LEU A 513 20.81 11.38 27.20
CA LEU A 513 20.26 11.95 28.43
C LEU A 513 18.85 12.49 28.21
N PHE A 514 18.63 13.26 27.13
CA PHE A 514 17.31 13.76 26.74
C PHE A 514 16.30 12.63 26.47
N LEU A 515 16.67 11.63 25.65
CA LEU A 515 15.80 10.49 25.35
C LEU A 515 15.46 9.68 26.62
N ASN A 516 16.41 9.52 27.54
CA ASN A 516 16.17 8.91 28.85
C ASN A 516 15.21 9.75 29.72
N GLU A 517 15.36 11.08 29.74
CA GLU A 517 14.48 12.02 30.46
C GLU A 517 13.03 11.95 29.95
N MET A 518 12.85 11.98 28.62
CA MET A 518 11.53 11.94 27.98
C MET A 518 10.86 10.55 28.02
N ALA A 519 11.64 9.47 27.93
CA ALA A 519 11.10 8.10 28.00
C ALA A 519 10.68 7.72 29.44
N LYS A 520 11.36 8.25 30.46
CA LYS A 520 11.23 7.80 31.85
C LYS A 520 9.78 7.74 32.38
N PRO A 521 8.90 8.75 32.20
CA PRO A 521 7.52 8.67 32.71
C PRO A 521 6.77 7.46 32.14
N PHE A 522 6.88 7.22 30.84
CA PHE A 522 6.19 6.14 30.15
C PHE A 522 6.79 4.77 30.49
N LEU A 523 8.11 4.67 30.65
CA LEU A 523 8.79 3.45 31.11
C LEU A 523 8.43 3.09 32.56
N ASP A 524 8.17 4.08 33.41
CA ASP A 524 7.76 3.88 34.81
C ASP A 524 6.25 3.57 34.92
N GLU A 525 5.42 4.03 33.96
CA GLU A 525 4.06 3.51 33.73
C GLU A 525 4.04 2.06 33.19
N GLY A 526 5.19 1.51 32.79
CA GLY A 526 5.33 0.17 32.22
C GLY A 526 5.04 0.08 30.72
N LYS A 527 4.94 1.21 30.02
CA LYS A 527 4.88 1.24 28.55
C LYS A 527 6.24 0.86 27.95
N THR A 528 6.21 0.30 26.75
CA THR A 528 7.36 0.25 25.86
C THR A 528 7.55 1.63 25.22
N VAL A 529 8.77 2.16 25.26
CA VAL A 529 9.15 3.36 24.50
C VAL A 529 10.05 2.96 23.33
N PHE A 530 9.77 3.53 22.16
CA PHE A 530 10.57 3.42 20.93
C PHE A 530 11.31 4.73 20.63
N VAL A 531 12.54 4.60 20.13
CA VAL A 531 13.40 5.70 19.64
C VAL A 531 14.06 5.28 18.33
N TRP A 532 14.34 6.23 17.43
CA TRP A 532 15.07 5.96 16.19
C TRP A 532 16.56 5.69 16.44
N ASN A 533 17.19 4.92 15.55
CA ASN A 533 18.57 4.44 15.73
C ASN A 533 19.66 5.37 15.20
N ASP A 534 19.33 6.32 14.32
CA ASP A 534 20.28 7.09 13.51
C ASP A 534 21.24 7.93 14.35
N ASN A 535 20.73 8.66 15.33
CA ASN A 535 21.52 9.57 16.16
C ASN A 535 22.21 8.93 17.39
N LEU A 536 22.14 7.60 17.55
CA LEU A 536 22.77 6.86 18.65
C LEU A 536 24.29 6.62 18.45
N ILE A 537 24.98 7.57 17.83
CA ILE A 537 26.37 7.48 17.35
C ILE A 537 27.35 7.31 18.52
N GLY A 538 28.20 6.29 18.46
CA GLY A 538 29.25 6.04 19.47
C GLY A 538 28.82 5.27 20.72
N ASP A 539 27.61 4.70 20.77
CA ASP A 539 26.99 4.12 21.99
C ASP A 539 27.86 3.09 22.75
N SER A 540 28.73 2.37 22.06
CA SER A 540 29.66 1.41 22.66
C SER A 540 30.65 2.02 23.67
N ASN A 541 30.87 3.34 23.62
CA ASN A 541 31.76 4.10 24.51
C ASN A 541 31.03 5.24 25.25
N ALA A 542 29.70 5.29 25.21
CA ALA A 542 28.89 6.37 25.79
C ALA A 542 29.16 6.58 27.29
N VAL A 543 29.27 7.85 27.72
CA VAL A 543 29.31 8.20 29.14
C VAL A 543 27.92 8.06 29.76
N ILE A 544 26.87 8.37 28.99
CA ILE A 544 25.48 8.31 29.43
C ILE A 544 24.73 7.29 28.55
N PRO A 545 24.70 5.99 28.91
CA PRO A 545 24.01 5.00 28.09
C PRO A 545 22.49 5.23 28.02
N LEU A 546 21.89 4.85 26.90
CA LEU A 546 20.43 4.79 26.76
C LEU A 546 19.84 3.73 27.72
N ASP A 547 18.68 4.01 28.32
CA ASP A 547 18.00 3.11 29.25
C ASP A 547 17.66 1.78 28.55
N LYS A 548 18.12 0.66 29.13
CA LYS A 548 17.95 -0.69 28.56
C LYS A 548 16.48 -1.16 28.47
N ARG A 549 15.54 -0.42 29.05
CA ARG A 549 14.09 -0.62 28.88
C ARG A 549 13.56 -0.08 27.54
N ILE A 550 14.25 0.89 26.94
CA ILE A 550 13.92 1.44 25.62
C ILE A 550 14.19 0.38 24.55
N THR A 551 13.30 0.29 23.57
CA THR A 551 13.52 -0.52 22.34
C THR A 551 13.94 0.43 21.23
N VAL A 552 14.98 0.07 20.48
CA VAL A 552 15.46 0.90 19.36
C VAL A 552 14.78 0.46 18.06
N ASP A 553 14.18 1.40 17.33
CA ASP A 553 13.69 1.15 15.97
C ASP A 553 14.79 1.45 14.95
N VAL A 554 15.12 0.43 14.16
CA VAL A 554 16.27 0.43 13.24
C VAL A 554 15.79 0.70 11.81
N TRP A 555 15.87 1.98 11.42
CA TRP A 555 15.55 2.44 10.06
C TRP A 555 16.82 2.67 9.22
N ALA A 556 17.80 3.39 9.79
CA ALA A 556 18.98 3.91 9.09
C ALA A 556 20.14 2.91 9.01
N GLY A 557 20.24 2.00 9.99
CA GLY A 557 21.29 1.00 10.13
C GLY A 557 22.72 1.55 10.21
N THR A 558 23.32 1.95 9.07
CA THR A 558 24.68 2.55 9.01
C THR A 558 24.74 3.93 8.36
N ILE A 559 23.61 4.52 7.98
CA ILE A 559 23.55 5.92 7.51
C ILE A 559 23.96 6.86 8.67
N TYR A 560 24.56 8.01 8.35
CA TYR A 560 25.06 9.03 9.31
C TYR A 560 26.09 8.55 10.36
N GLY A 561 26.64 7.34 10.26
CA GLY A 561 27.48 6.75 11.32
C GLY A 561 26.66 6.07 12.44
N SER A 562 25.39 5.79 12.16
CA SER A 562 24.48 5.02 12.99
C SER A 562 24.94 3.57 13.22
N THR A 563 24.22 2.93 14.14
CA THR A 563 24.46 1.61 14.72
C THR A 563 23.42 0.59 14.24
N THR A 564 23.86 -0.65 14.00
CA THR A 564 23.00 -1.72 13.44
C THR A 564 22.16 -2.44 14.49
N ALA A 565 21.18 -3.24 14.04
CA ALA A 565 20.36 -4.04 14.95
C ALA A 565 21.20 -5.04 15.72
N LYS A 566 22.17 -5.71 15.07
CA LYS A 566 23.11 -6.63 15.73
C LYS A 566 23.94 -5.97 16.82
N GLU A 567 24.45 -4.76 16.56
CA GLU A 567 25.21 -4.00 17.55
C GLU A 567 24.34 -3.68 18.78
N LYS A 568 23.10 -3.21 18.57
CA LYS A 568 22.17 -2.96 19.69
C LYS A 568 21.79 -4.21 20.47
N ILE A 569 21.60 -5.34 19.79
CA ILE A 569 21.36 -6.63 20.44
C ILE A 569 22.58 -7.06 21.27
N SER A 570 23.80 -6.87 20.76
CA SER A 570 25.05 -7.15 21.51
C SER A 570 25.25 -6.23 22.72
N GLN A 571 24.74 -4.99 22.65
CA GLN A 571 24.72 -4.01 23.74
C GLN A 571 23.54 -4.24 24.72
N GLY A 572 22.74 -5.30 24.53
CA GLY A 572 21.67 -5.72 25.42
C GLY A 572 20.36 -4.94 25.29
N TYR A 573 20.14 -4.20 24.19
CA TYR A 573 18.84 -3.59 23.89
C TYR A 573 17.94 -4.57 23.13
N LYS A 574 16.62 -4.32 23.19
CA LYS A 574 15.67 -4.89 22.23
C LYS A 574 15.58 -4.00 20.99
N VAL A 575 15.26 -4.60 19.86
CA VAL A 575 15.09 -3.89 18.58
C VAL A 575 13.72 -4.13 17.96
N VAL A 576 13.28 -3.16 17.17
CA VAL A 576 12.21 -3.26 16.17
C VAL A 576 12.77 -2.64 14.87
N GLY A 577 12.15 -2.83 13.71
CA GLY A 577 12.71 -2.33 12.46
C GLY A 577 11.68 -1.73 11.51
N SER A 578 11.93 -0.49 11.06
CA SER A 578 11.17 0.26 10.06
C SER A 578 12.08 0.64 8.89
N ALA A 579 12.62 -0.38 8.22
CA ALA A 579 13.80 -0.32 7.34
C ALA A 579 13.71 0.65 6.14
N SER A 580 14.81 1.40 5.87
CA SER A 580 14.92 2.26 4.67
C SER A 580 14.79 1.52 3.34
N ASP A 581 15.14 0.23 3.31
CA ASP A 581 14.92 -0.68 2.18
C ASP A 581 13.45 -0.81 1.76
N LEU A 582 12.53 -0.55 2.69
CA LEU A 582 11.09 -0.81 2.57
C LEU A 582 10.25 0.46 2.31
N TYR A 583 10.86 1.65 2.26
CA TYR A 583 10.15 2.92 2.20
C TYR A 583 9.16 2.99 1.03
N HIS A 584 7.85 2.99 1.34
CA HIS A 584 6.80 3.25 0.36
C HIS A 584 6.45 4.74 0.34
N ASP A 585 7.38 5.50 -0.21
CA ASP A 585 7.13 6.83 -0.74
C ASP A 585 6.52 6.75 -2.16
N LEU A 586 5.86 7.82 -2.61
CA LEU A 586 5.23 8.00 -3.92
C LEU A 586 5.73 9.26 -4.65
N TRP A 587 6.98 9.64 -4.45
CA TRP A 587 7.58 10.84 -5.01
C TRP A 587 7.85 10.78 -6.53
N PRO A 588 7.26 11.68 -7.35
CA PRO A 588 7.30 11.60 -8.81
C PRO A 588 8.63 12.04 -9.46
N GLU A 589 9.65 12.50 -8.72
CA GLU A 589 11.01 12.71 -9.26
C GLU A 589 11.83 11.42 -9.37
N ASN A 590 11.47 10.40 -8.59
CA ASN A 590 12.20 9.14 -8.60
C ASN A 590 11.84 8.28 -9.81
N ASP A 591 10.75 8.61 -10.54
CA ASP A 591 10.16 7.88 -11.67
C ASP A 591 9.93 6.37 -11.42
N LYS A 592 9.86 6.00 -10.14
CA LYS A 592 9.95 4.62 -9.68
C LYS A 592 9.28 4.43 -8.34
N LEU A 593 8.67 3.27 -8.21
CA LEU A 593 8.30 2.65 -6.94
C LEU A 593 9.31 1.54 -6.60
N ASP A 594 10.62 1.81 -6.76
CA ASP A 594 11.66 0.77 -6.75
C ASP A 594 11.98 0.18 -5.37
N ARG A 595 11.43 0.77 -4.30
CA ARG A 595 11.60 0.35 -2.91
C ARG A 595 10.28 -0.09 -2.28
N PRO A 596 10.25 -1.28 -1.68
CA PRO A 596 10.87 -2.49 -2.20
C PRO A 596 10.10 -2.98 -3.45
N LEU A 597 10.80 -3.58 -4.42
CA LEU A 597 10.12 -4.31 -5.49
C LEU A 597 9.37 -5.52 -4.92
N PRO A 598 8.11 -5.81 -5.32
CA PRO A 598 7.37 -6.96 -4.81
C PRO A 598 8.12 -8.31 -5.00
N GLU A 599 8.74 -8.54 -6.17
CA GLU A 599 9.52 -9.77 -6.41
C GLU A 599 10.84 -9.79 -5.59
N LYS A 600 11.43 -8.63 -5.25
CA LYS A 600 12.59 -8.53 -4.35
C LYS A 600 12.17 -8.82 -2.91
N LEU A 601 11.14 -8.14 -2.41
CA LEU A 601 10.57 -8.29 -1.07
C LEU A 601 10.24 -9.76 -0.74
N TYR A 602 9.70 -10.50 -1.72
CA TYR A 602 9.35 -11.92 -1.55
C TYR A 602 10.55 -12.90 -1.52
N ASN A 603 11.68 -12.49 -2.09
CA ASN A 603 12.87 -13.33 -2.25
C ASN A 603 13.99 -12.99 -1.26
N GLU A 604 14.05 -11.74 -0.79
CA GLU A 604 15.18 -11.18 -0.04
C GLU A 604 14.81 -10.62 1.33
N TRP A 605 13.53 -10.39 1.65
CA TRP A 605 13.11 -9.86 2.95
C TRP A 605 12.35 -10.86 3.82
N PHE A 606 12.81 -11.02 5.05
CA PHE A 606 12.36 -12.01 6.03
C PHE A 606 12.23 -11.34 7.42
N SER A 607 11.64 -11.99 8.43
CA SER A 607 11.52 -11.38 9.77
C SER A 607 12.88 -11.16 10.44
N SER A 608 13.85 -11.99 10.05
CA SER A 608 15.28 -11.86 10.37
C SER A 608 16.01 -10.72 9.65
N THR A 609 15.47 -10.12 8.59
CA THR A 609 16.17 -9.12 7.76
C THR A 609 16.01 -7.69 8.31
N TYR A 610 17.11 -7.00 8.55
CA TYR A 610 17.17 -5.66 9.16
C TYR A 610 18.01 -4.69 8.30
N SER A 611 17.61 -3.42 8.25
CA SER A 611 18.28 -2.45 7.36
C SER A 611 19.73 -2.17 7.77
N ARG A 612 20.56 -1.90 6.76
CA ARG A 612 21.85 -1.22 6.94
C ARG A 612 21.88 0.13 6.21
N GLY A 613 20.72 0.68 5.86
CA GLY A 613 20.59 1.92 5.12
C GLY A 613 20.82 1.72 3.62
N PHE A 614 21.76 2.46 3.04
CA PHE A 614 22.20 2.27 1.65
C PHE A 614 23.14 1.06 1.47
N ASN A 615 23.55 0.40 2.56
CA ASN A 615 24.33 -0.85 2.53
C ASN A 615 23.39 -2.08 2.52
N PRO A 616 23.83 -3.24 1.98
CA PRO A 616 23.04 -4.47 2.03
C PRO A 616 22.58 -4.83 3.44
N ALA A 617 21.27 -5.08 3.59
CA ALA A 617 20.61 -5.45 4.83
C ALA A 617 21.30 -6.64 5.55
N GLU A 618 21.31 -6.60 6.88
CA GLU A 618 21.79 -7.71 7.71
C GLU A 618 20.67 -8.72 7.98
N ASN A 619 21.05 -9.96 8.31
CA ASN A 619 20.13 -10.96 8.79
C ASN A 619 20.52 -11.41 10.20
N LEU A 620 19.56 -11.31 11.13
CA LEU A 620 19.68 -11.80 12.50
C LEU A 620 19.70 -13.34 12.50
N THR A 621 20.49 -13.92 13.41
CA THR A 621 20.48 -15.35 13.72
C THR A 621 19.28 -15.73 14.59
N ASP A 622 18.95 -17.03 14.64
CA ASP A 622 17.91 -17.61 15.50
C ASP A 622 18.01 -17.19 16.99
N GLN A 623 19.17 -16.70 17.47
CA GLN A 623 19.35 -16.16 18.84
C GLN A 623 19.21 -14.64 18.92
N GLU A 624 19.77 -13.88 17.97
CA GLU A 624 19.61 -12.42 17.90
C GLU A 624 18.13 -12.05 17.69
N LEU A 625 17.39 -12.84 16.90
CA LEU A 625 15.96 -12.66 16.64
C LEU A 625 15.10 -12.75 17.92
N LEU A 626 15.59 -13.35 19.01
CA LEU A 626 14.88 -13.37 20.31
C LEU A 626 14.86 -12.00 21.02
N GLN A 627 15.69 -11.04 20.57
CA GLN A 627 15.68 -9.65 21.04
C GLN A 627 14.98 -8.69 20.05
N SER A 628 14.59 -9.19 18.87
CA SER A 628 13.71 -8.49 17.95
C SER A 628 12.26 -8.61 18.42
N LYS A 629 11.52 -7.50 18.36
CA LYS A 629 10.06 -7.49 18.50
C LYS A 629 9.35 -7.73 17.16
N GLY A 630 10.05 -7.77 16.03
CA GLY A 630 9.47 -7.73 14.68
C GLY A 630 9.69 -6.39 14.00
N GLN A 631 8.80 -6.03 13.05
CA GLN A 631 9.05 -4.93 12.10
C GLN A 631 7.76 -4.18 11.69
N PHE A 632 7.92 -2.93 11.26
CA PHE A 632 6.91 -2.17 10.54
C PHE A 632 7.22 -2.09 9.04
N PHE A 633 6.17 -1.98 8.23
CA PHE A 633 6.27 -1.51 6.86
C PHE A 633 6.12 0.02 6.84
N PRO A 634 7.13 0.80 6.43
CA PRO A 634 7.06 2.26 6.44
C PRO A 634 6.39 2.85 5.20
N ILE A 635 5.35 3.65 5.41
CA ILE A 635 4.86 4.66 4.44
C ILE A 635 5.38 6.02 4.91
N TRP A 636 6.22 6.65 4.09
CA TRP A 636 6.65 8.03 4.24
C TRP A 636 6.01 8.85 3.12
N ASP A 637 5.55 10.07 3.40
CA ASP A 637 4.90 10.94 2.42
C ASP A 637 5.62 12.29 2.38
N ASP A 638 6.95 12.22 2.23
CA ASP A 638 7.83 13.36 1.94
C ASP A 638 7.27 14.19 0.76
N ALA A 639 6.70 13.47 -0.23
CA ALA A 639 5.99 13.98 -1.40
C ALA A 639 4.70 14.77 -1.07
N ASN A 640 4.41 14.94 0.22
CA ASN A 640 3.49 15.91 0.79
C ASN A 640 2.05 15.77 0.30
N GLY A 641 1.63 14.52 0.03
CA GLY A 641 0.28 14.18 -0.40
C GLY A 641 0.04 14.22 -1.90
N PHE A 642 1.08 14.30 -2.73
CA PHE A 642 0.98 14.23 -4.20
C PHE A 642 0.00 13.16 -4.69
N ALA A 643 0.17 11.92 -4.25
CA ALA A 643 -0.64 10.79 -4.69
C ALA A 643 -1.96 10.71 -3.87
N PRO A 644 -3.15 10.67 -4.50
CA PRO A 644 -4.40 10.48 -3.79
C PRO A 644 -4.42 9.17 -3.00
N GLU A 645 -5.21 9.12 -1.94
CA GLU A 645 -5.33 7.95 -1.05
C GLU A 645 -5.58 6.65 -1.82
N TYR A 646 -6.37 6.68 -2.91
CA TYR A 646 -6.67 5.52 -3.73
C TYR A 646 -5.49 5.05 -4.63
N ILE A 647 -4.54 5.94 -4.98
CA ILE A 647 -3.30 5.55 -5.68
C ILE A 647 -2.35 4.88 -4.69
N LEU A 648 -2.15 5.49 -3.51
CA LEU A 648 -1.36 4.92 -2.41
C LEU A 648 -1.87 3.51 -2.06
N THR A 649 -3.16 3.39 -1.74
CA THR A 649 -3.95 2.16 -1.66
C THR A 649 -3.58 1.13 -2.74
N LYS A 650 -3.73 1.50 -4.02
CA LYS A 650 -3.52 0.59 -5.17
C LYS A 650 -2.07 0.10 -5.28
N THR A 651 -1.08 0.93 -4.95
CA THR A 651 0.34 0.58 -5.04
C THR A 651 0.93 -0.02 -3.75
N LEU A 652 0.29 0.20 -2.60
CA LEU A 652 0.68 -0.36 -1.31
C LEU A 652 0.39 -1.86 -1.24
N TYR A 653 -0.78 -2.32 -1.72
CA TYR A 653 -1.22 -3.70 -1.46
C TYR A 653 -0.23 -4.78 -1.88
N PRO A 654 0.39 -4.75 -3.08
CA PRO A 654 1.35 -5.78 -3.46
C PRO A 654 2.52 -5.93 -2.50
N ARG A 655 2.97 -4.83 -1.86
CA ARG A 655 4.05 -4.84 -0.89
C ARG A 655 3.58 -5.26 0.50
N ILE A 656 2.55 -4.62 1.06
CA ILE A 656 2.09 -4.93 2.42
C ILE A 656 1.59 -6.38 2.56
N ASN A 657 1.03 -6.97 1.49
CA ASN A 657 0.69 -8.41 1.43
C ASN A 657 1.94 -9.28 1.66
N LEU A 658 3.02 -8.99 0.95
CA LEU A 658 4.27 -9.76 0.99
C LEU A 658 5.08 -9.48 2.26
N PHE A 659 5.06 -8.24 2.75
CA PHE A 659 5.63 -7.90 4.05
C PHE A 659 4.91 -8.66 5.17
N ALA A 660 3.57 -8.66 5.20
CA ALA A 660 2.80 -9.46 6.15
C ALA A 660 3.10 -10.97 6.03
N ASN A 661 3.35 -11.48 4.83
CA ASN A 661 3.75 -12.87 4.61
C ASN A 661 5.12 -13.21 5.23
N SER A 662 6.11 -12.32 5.08
CA SER A 662 7.42 -12.47 5.72
C SER A 662 7.36 -12.24 7.22
N MET A 663 6.58 -11.27 7.71
CA MET A 663 6.40 -11.00 9.16
C MET A 663 5.46 -11.97 9.87
N TRP A 664 4.68 -12.78 9.15
CA TRP A 664 4.07 -13.99 9.72
C TRP A 664 5.10 -15.12 9.87
N GLY A 665 6.28 -14.99 9.24
CA GLY A 665 7.33 -16.02 9.13
C GLY A 665 6.99 -17.12 8.12
N SER A 666 6.14 -16.86 7.12
CA SER A 666 5.70 -17.88 6.15
C SER A 666 6.77 -18.24 5.12
N THR A 667 7.72 -17.34 4.88
CA THR A 667 8.81 -17.49 3.91
C THR A 667 10.07 -18.14 4.49
N GLU A 668 10.20 -18.21 5.83
CA GLU A 668 11.42 -18.58 6.54
C GLU A 668 11.52 -20.08 6.90
N TRP A 669 10.42 -20.84 6.81
CA TRP A 669 10.47 -22.25 7.18
C TRP A 669 11.18 -23.11 6.12
N ARG A 670 12.17 -23.86 6.61
CA ARG A 670 13.24 -24.56 5.85
C ARG A 670 12.78 -25.71 4.93
N ASP A 671 11.52 -25.78 4.52
CA ASP A 671 11.02 -26.70 3.49
C ASP A 671 10.54 -25.93 2.25
N THR A 672 11.51 -25.54 1.42
CA THR A 672 11.28 -24.76 0.20
C THR A 672 10.51 -25.51 -0.90
N ARG A 673 10.26 -26.82 -0.74
CA ARG A 673 9.57 -27.67 -1.75
C ARG A 673 8.14 -27.20 -2.04
N ASN A 674 7.52 -26.51 -1.09
CA ASN A 674 6.16 -25.98 -1.20
C ASN A 674 6.10 -24.43 -1.21
N LYS A 675 7.23 -23.71 -1.31
CA LYS A 675 7.20 -22.23 -1.45
C LYS A 675 6.65 -21.89 -2.84
N PRO A 676 5.47 -21.23 -2.97
CA PRO A 676 4.93 -20.86 -4.27
C PRO A 676 5.84 -19.85 -4.98
N SER A 677 5.85 -19.86 -6.31
CA SER A 677 6.58 -18.85 -7.07
C SER A 677 5.94 -17.46 -6.90
N PHE A 678 6.72 -16.40 -7.09
CA PHE A 678 6.19 -15.03 -7.09
C PHE A 678 5.03 -14.87 -8.08
N GLY A 679 5.14 -15.49 -9.26
CA GLY A 679 4.09 -15.51 -10.30
C GLY A 679 2.86 -16.38 -10.00
N GLU A 680 2.81 -17.05 -8.84
CA GLU A 680 1.60 -17.69 -8.29
C GLU A 680 0.98 -16.83 -7.19
N LEU A 681 1.80 -16.21 -6.32
CA LEU A 681 1.33 -15.25 -5.32
C LEU A 681 0.78 -13.97 -5.94
N GLU A 682 1.40 -13.45 -6.99
CA GLU A 682 0.95 -12.26 -7.73
C GLU A 682 -0.53 -12.36 -8.13
N ARG A 683 -1.00 -13.57 -8.47
CA ARG A 683 -2.38 -13.86 -8.87
C ARG A 683 -3.36 -13.61 -7.72
N VAL A 684 -2.98 -14.07 -6.54
CA VAL A 684 -3.75 -13.93 -5.30
C VAL A 684 -3.73 -12.48 -4.81
N ILE A 685 -2.53 -11.91 -4.73
CA ILE A 685 -2.26 -10.53 -4.31
C ILE A 685 -3.05 -9.53 -5.15
N THR A 686 -3.03 -9.65 -6.48
CA THR A 686 -3.79 -8.76 -7.36
C THR A 686 -5.29 -9.04 -7.39
N SER A 687 -5.74 -10.26 -7.07
CA SER A 687 -7.18 -10.59 -6.98
C SER A 687 -7.89 -10.07 -5.73
N PHE A 688 -7.14 -9.69 -4.69
CA PHE A 688 -7.71 -9.08 -3.48
C PHE A 688 -7.87 -7.55 -3.58
N ALA A 689 -7.31 -6.91 -4.62
CA ALA A 689 -7.50 -5.48 -4.87
C ALA A 689 -8.81 -5.21 -5.62
N ASN A 690 -9.71 -4.44 -5.01
CA ASN A 690 -10.93 -3.83 -5.57
C ASN A 690 -11.84 -4.75 -6.43
N LYS A 691 -12.82 -5.39 -5.77
CA LYS A 691 -14.01 -5.94 -6.45
C LYS A 691 -14.98 -4.87 -6.99
N ASP A 692 -14.78 -3.59 -6.66
CA ASP A 692 -15.59 -2.46 -7.16
C ASP A 692 -15.24 -2.08 -8.62
N ALA A 693 -15.12 -3.09 -9.48
CA ALA A 693 -14.78 -2.97 -10.90
C ALA A 693 -15.63 -3.92 -11.76
N ALA A 694 -16.78 -3.41 -12.20
CA ALA A 694 -17.59 -3.86 -13.34
C ALA A 694 -18.02 -5.36 -13.44
N SER A 695 -19.25 -5.63 -13.00
CA SER A 695 -20.11 -6.62 -13.67
C SER A 695 -21.36 -5.93 -14.24
N ILE A 696 -21.31 -5.54 -15.52
CA ILE A 696 -22.49 -5.03 -16.25
C ILE A 696 -23.33 -6.24 -16.65
N GLU A 697 -24.60 -6.31 -16.22
CA GLU A 697 -25.56 -7.30 -16.72
C GLU A 697 -26.23 -6.77 -17.99
N TYR A 698 -25.96 -7.40 -19.14
CA TYR A 698 -26.58 -6.98 -20.41
C TYR A 698 -28.00 -7.50 -20.57
N THR A 699 -28.89 -6.66 -21.11
CA THR A 699 -30.30 -7.00 -21.32
C THR A 699 -30.51 -7.85 -22.58
N ASN A 700 -31.72 -8.38 -22.77
CA ASN A 700 -32.08 -9.06 -24.01
C ASN A 700 -32.14 -8.09 -25.22
N ASP A 701 -32.32 -6.79 -24.98
CA ASP A 701 -32.33 -5.78 -26.03
C ASP A 701 -30.90 -5.37 -26.42
N ASP A 702 -29.93 -5.41 -25.49
CA ASP A 702 -28.50 -5.33 -25.82
C ASP A 702 -28.05 -6.51 -26.69
N VAL A 703 -28.50 -7.73 -26.36
CA VAL A 703 -28.26 -8.93 -27.19
C VAL A 703 -28.84 -8.74 -28.60
N ARG A 704 -30.05 -8.18 -28.72
CA ARG A 704 -30.69 -7.90 -30.02
C ARG A 704 -30.00 -6.77 -30.78
N PHE A 705 -29.56 -5.72 -30.10
CA PHE A 705 -28.80 -4.62 -30.66
C PHE A 705 -27.49 -5.13 -31.27
N ILE A 706 -26.66 -5.83 -30.48
CA ILE A 706 -25.40 -6.45 -30.94
C ILE A 706 -25.66 -7.43 -32.10
N LYS A 707 -26.70 -8.27 -32.02
CA LYS A 707 -27.11 -9.16 -33.11
C LYS A 707 -27.38 -8.38 -34.41
N ASN A 708 -28.13 -7.29 -34.33
CA ASN A 708 -28.54 -6.52 -35.51
C ASN A 708 -27.34 -5.74 -36.08
N THR A 709 -26.58 -5.02 -35.27
CA THR A 709 -25.38 -4.26 -35.68
C THR A 709 -24.34 -5.16 -36.36
N ILE A 710 -24.10 -6.38 -35.85
CA ILE A 710 -23.18 -7.32 -36.51
C ILE A 710 -23.74 -7.81 -37.86
N ASN A 711 -25.05 -8.05 -37.98
CA ASN A 711 -25.66 -8.42 -39.27
C ASN A 711 -25.62 -7.27 -40.29
N GLU A 712 -25.82 -6.03 -39.86
CA GLU A 712 -25.67 -4.83 -40.69
C GLU A 712 -24.23 -4.66 -41.18
N ALA A 713 -23.24 -4.83 -40.30
CA ALA A 713 -21.82 -4.80 -40.65
C ALA A 713 -21.43 -5.93 -41.63
N LEU A 714 -21.92 -7.15 -41.39
CA LEU A 714 -21.74 -8.30 -42.30
C LEU A 714 -22.32 -8.04 -43.70
N ASN A 715 -23.47 -7.38 -43.79
CA ASN A 715 -24.16 -7.13 -45.07
C ASN A 715 -23.55 -5.94 -45.82
N SER A 716 -23.10 -4.90 -45.10
CA SER A 716 -22.42 -3.73 -45.69
C SER A 716 -20.97 -4.01 -46.12
N ASN A 717 -20.28 -4.97 -45.47
CA ASN A 717 -18.96 -5.44 -45.90
C ASN A 717 -18.98 -6.92 -46.32
N PRO A 718 -19.37 -7.23 -47.58
CA PRO A 718 -19.59 -8.60 -48.04
C PRO A 718 -18.33 -9.46 -48.13
N GLN A 719 -17.13 -8.86 -48.23
CA GLN A 719 -15.86 -9.57 -48.38
C GLN A 719 -15.04 -9.72 -47.08
N GLN A 720 -15.53 -9.21 -45.94
CA GLN A 720 -14.81 -9.30 -44.67
C GLN A 720 -14.87 -10.71 -44.06
N GLY A 721 -13.73 -11.42 -44.10
CA GLY A 721 -13.55 -12.75 -43.50
C GLY A 721 -13.93 -13.92 -44.40
N THR A 722 -13.41 -15.11 -44.07
CA THR A 722 -13.61 -16.31 -44.88
C THR A 722 -15.07 -16.77 -44.92
N THR A 723 -15.48 -17.44 -46.00
CA THR A 723 -16.83 -18.01 -46.15
C THR A 723 -17.23 -18.88 -44.96
N LYS A 724 -16.27 -19.64 -44.39
CA LYS A 724 -16.46 -20.47 -43.21
C LYS A 724 -16.74 -19.63 -41.95
N ALA A 725 -15.87 -18.65 -41.64
CA ALA A 725 -16.05 -17.80 -40.47
C ALA A 725 -17.33 -16.95 -40.55
N ARG A 726 -17.68 -16.43 -41.74
CA ARG A 726 -18.94 -15.73 -41.99
C ARG A 726 -20.16 -16.64 -41.79
N ALA A 727 -20.09 -17.91 -42.18
CA ALA A 727 -21.17 -18.88 -41.97
C ALA A 727 -21.33 -19.29 -40.49
N GLU A 728 -20.22 -19.49 -39.78
CA GLU A 728 -20.20 -19.81 -38.34
C GLU A 728 -20.82 -18.67 -37.51
N LEU A 729 -20.37 -17.43 -37.75
CA LEU A 729 -20.94 -16.24 -37.12
C LEU A 729 -22.43 -16.06 -37.44
N LYS A 730 -22.84 -16.16 -38.72
CA LYS A 730 -24.27 -16.07 -39.08
C LYS A 730 -25.11 -17.15 -38.38
N THR A 731 -24.57 -18.36 -38.22
CA THR A 731 -25.21 -19.45 -37.48
C THR A 731 -25.35 -19.13 -35.99
N TYR A 732 -24.35 -18.47 -35.38
CA TYR A 732 -24.42 -18.02 -33.99
C TYR A 732 -25.45 -16.89 -33.82
N LEU A 733 -25.40 -15.85 -34.65
CA LEU A 733 -26.32 -14.70 -34.61
C LEU A 733 -27.78 -15.09 -34.86
N ALA A 734 -28.04 -16.11 -35.67
CA ALA A 734 -29.38 -16.66 -35.85
C ALA A 734 -29.96 -17.27 -34.55
N LYS A 735 -29.09 -17.83 -33.69
CA LYS A 735 -29.46 -18.58 -32.47
C LYS A 735 -29.21 -17.82 -31.17
N ILE A 736 -28.56 -16.66 -31.20
CA ILE A 736 -28.10 -15.92 -30.01
C ILE A 736 -29.24 -15.63 -29.01
N GLU A 737 -30.39 -15.14 -29.48
CA GLU A 737 -31.58 -14.86 -28.64
C GLU A 737 -32.26 -16.14 -28.12
N GLN A 738 -32.03 -17.29 -28.75
CA GLN A 738 -32.56 -18.60 -28.36
C GLN A 738 -31.59 -19.40 -27.45
N ASN A 739 -30.35 -18.92 -27.29
CA ASN A 739 -29.31 -19.58 -26.50
C ASN A 739 -29.60 -19.43 -25.00
N ARG A 740 -29.44 -20.52 -24.23
CA ARG A 740 -29.67 -20.54 -22.77
C ARG A 740 -28.48 -19.99 -21.94
N ALA A 741 -27.37 -19.60 -22.58
CA ALA A 741 -26.23 -18.93 -21.94
C ALA A 741 -26.61 -17.53 -21.40
N ALA A 742 -25.76 -16.95 -20.52
CA ALA A 742 -25.97 -15.60 -20.01
C ALA A 742 -25.84 -14.55 -21.12
N ASN A 743 -26.46 -13.38 -20.95
CA ASN A 743 -26.46 -12.34 -22.00
C ASN A 743 -25.06 -11.76 -22.25
N ASN A 744 -24.23 -11.72 -21.22
CA ASN A 744 -22.81 -11.38 -21.33
C ASN A 744 -22.09 -12.39 -22.24
N ASP A 745 -22.23 -13.69 -21.99
CA ASP A 745 -21.64 -14.76 -22.83
C ASP A 745 -22.12 -14.68 -24.29
N LYS A 746 -23.43 -14.41 -24.48
CA LYS A 746 -24.04 -14.21 -25.81
C LYS A 746 -23.34 -13.08 -26.58
N ILE A 747 -23.23 -11.91 -25.96
CA ILE A 747 -22.65 -10.71 -26.57
C ILE A 747 -21.15 -10.89 -26.82
N PHE A 748 -20.38 -11.33 -25.82
CA PHE A 748 -18.94 -11.55 -25.99
C PHE A 748 -18.62 -12.63 -27.02
N THR A 749 -19.41 -13.71 -27.12
CA THR A 749 -19.21 -14.72 -28.16
C THR A 749 -19.55 -14.18 -29.55
N ALA A 750 -20.63 -13.40 -29.70
CA ALA A 750 -20.98 -12.78 -30.98
C ALA A 750 -19.94 -11.76 -31.46
N ILE A 751 -19.47 -10.89 -30.56
CA ILE A 751 -18.41 -9.91 -30.84
C ILE A 751 -17.11 -10.65 -31.21
N ARG A 752 -16.68 -11.65 -30.43
CA ARG A 752 -15.46 -12.43 -30.70
C ARG A 752 -15.50 -13.14 -32.06
N LEU A 753 -16.66 -13.71 -32.44
CA LEU A 753 -16.84 -14.34 -33.76
C LEU A 753 -16.82 -13.31 -34.90
N PHE A 754 -17.28 -12.07 -34.66
CA PHE A 754 -17.21 -10.97 -35.62
C PHE A 754 -15.80 -10.38 -35.77
N GLU A 755 -15.10 -10.11 -34.67
CA GLU A 755 -13.71 -9.64 -34.68
C GLU A 755 -12.76 -10.61 -35.40
N ASN A 756 -13.00 -11.92 -35.25
CA ASN A 756 -12.18 -12.94 -35.88
C ASN A 756 -12.35 -12.99 -37.42
N LEU A 757 -13.39 -12.39 -38.00
CA LEU A 757 -13.47 -12.20 -39.46
C LEU A 757 -12.29 -11.38 -40.02
N GLY A 758 -11.73 -10.48 -39.23
CA GLY A 758 -10.63 -9.61 -39.63
C GLY A 758 -9.23 -10.23 -39.55
N LYS A 759 -9.09 -11.47 -39.07
CA LYS A 759 -7.77 -12.07 -38.73
C LYS A 759 -7.28 -13.13 -39.73
N ASP A 760 -8.15 -13.62 -40.62
CA ASP A 760 -7.82 -14.64 -41.63
C ASP A 760 -7.26 -14.05 -42.95
N SER A 761 -6.91 -12.75 -42.99
CA SER A 761 -6.44 -12.07 -44.21
C SER A 761 -4.98 -12.37 -44.54
N GLY A 762 -4.68 -13.63 -44.91
CA GLY A 762 -3.41 -14.05 -45.50
C GLY A 762 -2.59 -15.03 -44.66
N GLN A 763 -2.99 -16.31 -44.67
CA GLN A 763 -2.15 -17.39 -44.15
C GLN A 763 -0.86 -17.54 -44.97
N LYS A 764 0.26 -17.06 -44.44
CA LYS A 764 1.59 -17.52 -44.89
C LYS A 764 1.87 -18.88 -44.26
N GLN A 765 1.91 -19.92 -45.09
CA GLN A 765 2.43 -21.21 -44.68
C GLN A 765 3.94 -21.13 -44.50
N ALA A 766 4.45 -21.79 -43.47
CA ALA A 766 5.88 -21.99 -43.23
C ALA A 766 6.15 -23.48 -42.98
N THR A 767 7.37 -23.92 -43.30
CA THR A 767 7.85 -25.24 -42.90
C THR A 767 8.49 -25.12 -41.53
N VAL A 768 7.93 -25.78 -40.52
CA VAL A 768 8.44 -25.82 -39.15
C VAL A 768 9.29 -27.10 -38.99
N THR A 769 10.57 -26.92 -38.71
CA THR A 769 11.50 -28.02 -38.45
C THR A 769 11.51 -28.36 -36.96
N VAL A 770 11.02 -29.54 -36.59
CA VAL A 770 11.12 -30.07 -35.23
C VAL A 770 12.39 -30.92 -35.11
N ARG A 771 13.29 -30.55 -34.22
CA ARG A 771 14.52 -31.29 -33.91
C ARG A 771 14.39 -32.00 -32.57
N TYR A 772 14.90 -33.24 -32.53
CA TYR A 772 15.01 -34.03 -31.31
C TYR A 772 16.48 -34.07 -30.92
N GLN A 773 16.83 -33.44 -29.79
CA GLN A 773 18.21 -33.35 -29.29
C GLN A 773 18.27 -33.64 -27.78
N ASP A 774 19.40 -34.14 -27.29
CA ASP A 774 19.67 -34.26 -25.85
C ASP A 774 19.99 -32.89 -25.23
N THR A 775 20.10 -32.83 -23.90
CA THR A 775 20.43 -31.59 -23.15
C THR A 775 21.83 -31.04 -23.43
N ARG A 776 22.62 -31.70 -24.28
CA ARG A 776 23.94 -31.28 -24.75
C ARG A 776 23.96 -31.00 -26.27
N GLY A 777 22.80 -30.99 -26.92
CA GLY A 777 22.63 -30.69 -28.35
C GLY A 777 22.83 -31.87 -29.30
N ASN A 778 23.10 -33.09 -28.81
CA ASN A 778 23.31 -34.25 -29.66
C ASN A 778 21.99 -34.70 -30.30
N LYS A 779 21.98 -34.98 -31.60
CA LYS A 779 20.78 -35.39 -32.34
C LYS A 779 20.30 -36.77 -31.87
N LEU A 780 19.04 -36.86 -31.45
CA LEU A 780 18.39 -38.09 -30.97
C LEU A 780 17.55 -38.79 -32.05
N LEU A 781 16.87 -38.02 -32.90
CA LEU A 781 16.06 -38.48 -34.03
C LEU A 781 16.16 -37.47 -35.18
N ASP A 782 15.76 -37.87 -36.38
CA ASP A 782 15.76 -36.98 -37.55
C ASP A 782 14.76 -35.81 -37.48
N ASP A 783 15.10 -34.75 -38.21
CA ASP A 783 14.37 -33.48 -38.28
C ASP A 783 13.00 -33.71 -38.93
N VAL A 784 11.91 -33.54 -38.18
CA VAL A 784 10.54 -33.67 -38.70
C VAL A 784 10.07 -32.33 -39.25
N GLN A 785 9.79 -32.28 -40.55
CA GLN A 785 9.26 -31.09 -41.23
C GLN A 785 7.74 -31.08 -41.21
N LEU A 786 7.15 -30.10 -40.53
CA LEU A 786 5.71 -29.86 -40.48
C LEU A 786 5.35 -28.66 -41.37
N LYS A 787 4.18 -28.70 -42.04
CA LYS A 787 3.62 -27.54 -42.75
C LYS A 787 2.38 -27.04 -42.00
N GLY A 788 2.30 -25.73 -41.82
CA GLY A 788 1.14 -25.06 -41.22
C GLY A 788 1.32 -23.55 -41.23
N ASN A 789 0.48 -22.83 -40.47
CA ASN A 789 0.51 -21.37 -40.47
C ASN A 789 1.51 -20.83 -39.44
N ILE A 790 2.06 -19.66 -39.74
CA ILE A 790 2.87 -18.90 -38.78
C ILE A 790 1.98 -18.48 -37.60
N GLY A 791 2.23 -19.05 -36.42
CA GLY A 791 1.49 -18.79 -35.18
C GLY A 791 0.65 -19.97 -34.66
N ASP A 792 0.47 -21.04 -35.43
CA ASP A 792 -0.24 -22.24 -34.97
C ASP A 792 0.52 -22.99 -33.86
N ARG A 793 -0.22 -23.65 -32.96
CA ARG A 793 0.34 -24.55 -31.95
C ARG A 793 0.44 -25.98 -32.50
N TYR A 794 1.63 -26.38 -32.89
CA TYR A 794 1.94 -27.74 -33.33
C TYR A 794 2.04 -28.69 -32.13
N GLN A 795 1.36 -29.84 -32.19
CA GLN A 795 1.59 -30.96 -31.29
C GLN A 795 2.41 -32.03 -32.01
N THR A 796 3.46 -32.53 -31.37
CA THR A 796 4.17 -33.74 -31.78
C THR A 796 3.87 -34.87 -30.82
N GLU A 797 3.75 -36.09 -31.34
CA GLU A 797 3.59 -37.27 -30.50
C GLU A 797 4.85 -37.48 -29.65
N ARG A 798 4.69 -37.68 -28.33
CA ARG A 798 5.77 -38.11 -27.46
C ARG A 798 6.10 -39.58 -27.73
N LYS A 799 6.87 -39.83 -28.79
CA LYS A 799 7.41 -41.16 -29.07
C LYS A 799 8.37 -41.55 -27.95
N LYS A 800 8.21 -42.76 -27.44
CA LYS A 800 9.12 -43.35 -26.44
C LYS A 800 10.38 -43.81 -27.16
N ASN A 801 11.52 -43.70 -26.46
CA ASN A 801 12.67 -44.57 -26.70
C ASN A 801 12.33 -45.98 -26.17
#